data_AF-A0A0F5K0T3-F1
#
_entry.id   AF-A0A0F5K0T3-F1
#
_cell.length_a   1.000
_cell.length_b   1.000
_cell.length_c   1.000
_cell.angle_alpha   90.00
_cell.angle_beta   90.00
_cell.angle_gamma   90.00
#
_symmetry.space_group_name_H-M   'P 1'
#
loop_
_entity.id
_entity.type
_entity.pdbx_description
1 polymer ?
#
loop_
_entity_poly.entity_id
_entity_poly.type
_entity_poly.pdbx_seq_one_letter_code
_entity_poly.pdbx_strand_id
1 'polypeptide(L)'
;MTREIVLALRYAAFTVGLFVFTAVLYAMERRYGGGAWIAYLFLFMTLAVYAVIGMLSRTSHSHEYYLAGQRVPAVFNGMATAADWLSAASFIGLAGSLFATGYQGLAYIVGWTGGFCLVAVLLAPYVRKMARYTIPDFLATRYDSGAVRVIAVVATMLCSFVYLVAQIQGVGLIAAHFIGVDVSVGIVFGLAGILVCSFLGGMRAVTWTQVAQYLILIVAMLVTVSLIGHRAGLGWLPQWHYGEAYQRVAALEADLRDGRGTGAGEPRARAAYRQAAAALQQEIDALPASWTAQKAARVAALTAARERNASLREIGQLQRFLDALPASPEQALQVWTRERDALLRQAQPPSSTWLAVPAPSPSSAAMSGDQQARGQHGEVIAVDAAMRDVDSGDSTMDTADIAQGDANAGRANAINFIALVMSLTLGTASLPHILTRYITAPDVGSARRAVGWTLFFISLFYLSVPVLAILVKLALMENLPGRSLAHLPDWIVQWQQATPPTQPLVRIDDLLHDGLLHWAGLAMQPDMVVLAAPEIAGLPYVITGLIAAGALAAALSTADGLLLTIANVLSHDVYFKLLASRTSAHRRVMLSKFLLLAVALAAAWLASVNGGNILFIVGAAFSLAASGLFPALVLGVFWERMTRRGAVAAMVAGLVVCVYYLCRAHPGFAHAMDLTPDTWFGVAAGSAGVFGVPVGFAVGIAASLFDTPPSEVMRNRVRWMRLP
;
A
#
# COMPACT_ATOMS: atom_id res chain seq x y z
N MET A 1 -16.19 35.23 19.97
CA MET A 1 -15.29 34.33 19.21
C MET A 1 -16.12 33.16 18.69
N THR A 2 -16.17 32.91 17.38
CA THR A 2 -16.99 31.82 16.82
C THR A 2 -16.43 30.46 17.25
N ARG A 3 -17.28 29.43 17.34
CA ARG A 3 -16.91 28.06 17.74
C ARG A 3 -15.76 27.49 16.88
N GLU A 4 -15.71 27.88 15.61
CA GLU A 4 -14.65 27.50 14.67
C GLU A 4 -13.29 28.08 15.04
N ILE A 5 -13.22 29.37 15.44
CA ILE A 5 -11.96 29.98 15.85
C ILE A 5 -11.46 29.32 17.15
N VAL A 6 -12.36 28.97 18.08
CA VAL A 6 -11.97 28.27 19.31
C VAL A 6 -11.38 26.89 19.00
N LEU A 7 -11.99 26.15 18.06
CA LEU A 7 -11.45 24.88 17.58
C LEU A 7 -10.08 25.08 16.91
N ALA A 8 -9.95 26.08 16.04
CA ALA A 8 -8.70 26.39 15.36
C ALA A 8 -7.58 26.72 16.35
N LEU A 9 -7.85 27.54 17.37
CA LEU A 9 -6.86 27.84 18.42
C LEU A 9 -6.46 26.60 19.22
N ARG A 10 -7.40 25.70 19.53
CA ARG A 10 -7.09 24.45 20.26
C ARG A 10 -6.17 23.54 19.44
N TYR A 11 -6.45 23.36 18.16
CA TYR A 11 -5.61 22.54 17.29
C TYR A 11 -4.28 23.22 16.95
N ALA A 12 -4.24 24.55 16.85
CA ALA A 12 -2.99 25.29 16.74
C ALA A 12 -2.13 25.12 18.00
N ALA A 13 -2.73 25.23 19.19
CA ALA A 13 -2.04 24.97 20.46
C ALA A 13 -1.55 23.52 20.56
N PHE A 14 -2.34 22.55 20.10
CA PHE A 14 -1.93 21.15 19.99
C PHE A 14 -0.71 20.99 19.09
N THR A 15 -0.71 21.59 17.90
CA THR A 15 0.42 21.54 16.96
C THR A 15 1.68 22.18 17.56
N VAL A 16 1.55 23.35 18.20
CA VAL A 16 2.67 23.98 18.92
C VAL A 16 3.17 23.06 20.04
N GLY A 17 2.25 22.43 20.78
CA GLY A 17 2.56 21.45 21.81
C GLY A 17 3.36 20.25 21.26
N LEU A 18 3.03 19.76 20.06
CA LEU A 18 3.78 18.69 19.39
C LEU A 18 5.22 19.13 19.03
N PHE A 19 5.41 20.34 18.53
CA PHE A 19 6.75 20.89 18.27
C PHE A 19 7.55 21.06 19.56
N VAL A 20 6.94 21.61 20.62
CA VAL A 20 7.58 21.75 21.93
C VAL A 20 7.94 20.38 22.51
N PHE A 21 7.04 19.41 22.44
CA PHE A 21 7.29 18.04 22.88
C PHE A 21 8.47 17.42 22.14
N THR A 22 8.52 17.56 20.81
CA THR A 22 9.61 17.06 19.97
C THR A 22 10.94 17.76 20.33
N ALA A 23 10.94 19.07 20.54
CA ALA A 23 12.13 19.83 20.94
C ALA A 23 12.63 19.44 22.34
N VAL A 24 11.73 19.17 23.29
CA VAL A 24 12.07 18.67 24.63
C VAL A 24 12.69 17.29 24.53
N LEU A 25 12.09 16.37 23.77
CA LEU A 25 12.66 15.04 23.57
C LEU A 25 14.03 15.13 22.90
N TYR A 26 14.22 16.03 21.93
CA TYR A 26 15.52 16.24 21.30
C TYR A 26 16.57 16.74 22.31
N ALA A 27 16.19 17.68 23.19
CA ALA A 27 17.08 18.12 24.27
C ALA A 27 17.41 16.99 25.26
N MET A 28 16.45 16.10 25.55
CA MET A 28 16.67 14.91 26.38
C MET A 28 17.56 13.88 25.68
N GLU A 29 17.35 13.61 24.40
CA GLU A 29 18.18 12.72 23.59
C GLU A 29 19.65 13.15 23.64
N ARG A 30 19.94 14.45 23.51
CA ARG A 30 21.33 14.95 23.60
C ARG A 30 21.96 14.76 24.98
N ARG A 31 21.17 14.59 26.04
CA ARG A 31 21.64 14.40 27.43
C ARG A 31 21.74 12.94 27.85
N TYR A 32 20.78 12.11 27.43
CA TYR A 32 20.63 10.73 27.89
C TYR A 32 20.91 9.69 26.81
N GLY A 33 21.16 10.12 25.57
CA GLY A 33 21.32 9.25 24.41
C GLY A 33 19.99 8.92 23.73
N GLY A 34 20.08 8.58 22.44
CA GLY A 34 18.95 8.05 21.68
C GLY A 34 18.59 6.63 22.11
N GLY A 35 17.31 6.27 21.98
CA GLY A 35 16.87 4.91 22.25
C GLY A 35 15.35 4.75 22.20
N ALA A 36 14.91 3.49 22.28
CA ALA A 36 13.49 3.09 22.17
C ALA A 36 12.55 3.83 23.13
N TRP A 37 13.06 4.36 24.25
CA TRP A 37 12.29 5.17 25.19
C TRP A 37 11.65 6.42 24.54
N ILE A 38 12.29 7.01 23.53
CA ILE A 38 11.74 8.14 22.76
C ILE A 38 10.52 7.67 21.95
N ALA A 39 10.63 6.52 21.29
CA ALA A 39 9.55 5.94 20.52
C ALA A 39 8.36 5.58 21.42
N TYR A 40 8.62 5.03 22.62
CA TYR A 40 7.59 4.80 23.64
C TYR A 40 6.88 6.09 24.04
N LEU A 41 7.61 7.17 24.30
CA LEU A 41 7.00 8.44 24.68
C LEU A 41 6.11 9.00 23.57
N PHE A 42 6.56 8.96 22.31
CA PHE A 42 5.73 9.36 21.16
C PHE A 42 4.47 8.50 21.04
N LEU A 43 4.61 7.19 21.15
CA LEU A 43 3.49 6.25 21.08
C LEU A 43 2.47 6.50 22.21
N PHE A 44 2.91 6.45 23.46
CA PHE A 44 2.00 6.54 24.60
C PHE A 44 1.35 7.93 24.69
N MET A 45 2.09 9.01 24.38
CA MET A 45 1.52 10.35 24.36
C MET A 45 0.48 10.51 23.26
N THR A 46 0.72 9.99 22.06
CA THR A 46 -0.26 10.08 20.97
C THR A 46 -1.51 9.27 21.27
N LEU A 47 -1.38 8.03 21.75
CA LEU A 47 -2.51 7.22 22.20
C LEU A 47 -3.27 7.87 23.36
N ALA A 48 -2.58 8.47 24.33
CA ALA A 48 -3.20 9.19 25.44
C ALA A 48 -4.00 10.41 24.95
N VAL A 49 -3.46 11.19 24.01
CA VAL A 49 -4.18 12.30 23.38
C VAL A 49 -5.46 11.80 22.71
N TYR A 50 -5.39 10.70 21.94
CA TYR A 50 -6.56 10.14 21.28
C TYR A 50 -7.61 9.69 22.29
N ALA A 51 -7.18 8.99 23.35
CA ALA A 51 -8.05 8.58 24.45
C ALA A 51 -8.74 9.77 25.12
N VAL A 52 -8.00 10.85 25.39
CA VAL A 52 -8.55 12.08 25.97
C VAL A 52 -9.58 12.71 25.04
N ILE A 53 -9.28 12.86 23.75
CA ILE A 53 -10.24 13.40 22.77
C ILE A 53 -11.49 12.51 22.69
N GLY A 54 -11.31 11.18 22.69
CA GLY A 54 -12.39 10.20 22.68
C GLY A 54 -13.29 10.30 23.91
N MET A 55 -12.71 10.40 25.10
CA MET A 55 -13.45 10.59 26.36
C MET A 55 -14.21 11.92 26.39
N LEU A 56 -13.58 13.01 25.97
CA LEU A 56 -14.20 14.34 25.89
C LEU A 56 -15.29 14.43 24.81
N SER A 57 -15.25 13.54 23.81
CA SER A 57 -16.22 13.46 22.71
C SER A 57 -17.27 12.37 22.88
N ARG A 58 -17.31 11.71 24.04
CA ARG A 58 -18.26 10.63 24.35
C ARG A 58 -19.71 11.08 24.14
N THR A 59 -20.50 10.26 23.46
CA THR A 59 -21.91 10.56 23.20
C THR A 59 -22.76 9.29 23.17
N SER A 60 -23.99 9.39 23.67
CA SER A 60 -25.01 8.33 23.62
C SER A 60 -26.13 8.64 22.63
N HIS A 61 -26.13 9.84 22.05
CA HIS A 61 -27.14 10.26 21.08
C HIS A 61 -26.82 9.68 19.70
N SER A 62 -27.80 8.99 19.10
CA SER A 62 -27.62 8.33 17.79
C SER A 62 -27.18 9.30 16.69
N HIS A 63 -27.78 10.49 16.60
CA HIS A 63 -27.42 11.48 15.58
C HIS A 63 -25.96 11.95 15.71
N GLU A 64 -25.43 12.07 16.93
CA GLU A 64 -24.02 12.41 17.13
C GLU A 64 -23.10 11.21 16.89
N TYR A 65 -23.50 10.03 17.34
CA TYR A 65 -22.72 8.80 17.20
C TYR A 65 -22.55 8.40 15.73
N TYR A 66 -23.60 8.50 14.91
CA TYR A 66 -23.56 8.08 13.52
C TYR A 66 -23.14 9.18 12.53
N LEU A 67 -23.38 10.47 12.84
CA LEU A 67 -23.24 11.58 11.87
C LEU A 67 -22.45 12.78 12.38
N ALA A 68 -21.83 12.66 13.57
CA ALA A 68 -21.18 13.78 14.26
C ALA A 68 -22.09 15.02 14.39
N GLY A 69 -23.41 14.80 14.42
CA GLY A 69 -24.40 15.87 14.53
C GLY A 69 -24.58 16.74 13.29
N GLN A 70 -23.94 16.40 12.15
CA GLN A 70 -23.92 17.22 10.93
C GLN A 70 -23.44 18.66 11.17
N ARG A 71 -22.42 18.82 12.02
CA ARG A 71 -21.94 20.14 12.49
C ARG A 71 -20.44 20.33 12.29
N VAL A 72 -19.78 19.46 11.53
CA VAL A 72 -18.33 19.50 11.34
C VAL A 72 -18.00 20.60 10.32
N PRO A 73 -17.21 21.63 10.69
CA PRO A 73 -16.81 22.67 9.75
C PRO A 73 -15.96 22.11 8.61
N ALA A 74 -16.04 22.75 7.43
CA ALA A 74 -15.44 22.22 6.20
C ALA A 74 -13.93 21.97 6.30
N VAL A 75 -13.18 22.86 6.95
CA VAL A 75 -11.72 22.72 7.13
C VAL A 75 -11.38 21.47 7.96
N PHE A 76 -12.04 21.29 9.12
CA PHE A 76 -11.80 20.15 9.99
C PHE A 76 -12.32 18.84 9.40
N ASN A 77 -13.43 18.89 8.66
CA ASN A 77 -13.91 17.73 7.91
C ASN A 77 -12.91 17.35 6.79
N GLY A 78 -12.32 18.35 6.13
CA GLY A 78 -11.24 18.15 5.17
C GLY A 78 -10.01 17.48 5.80
N MET A 79 -9.54 17.96 6.95
CA MET A 79 -8.44 17.33 7.69
C MET A 79 -8.79 15.91 8.13
N ALA A 80 -9.98 15.70 8.71
CA ALA A 80 -10.40 14.38 9.15
C ALA A 80 -10.50 13.40 7.99
N THR A 81 -11.04 13.83 6.85
CA THR A 81 -11.10 13.02 5.61
C THR A 81 -9.70 12.75 5.05
N ALA A 82 -8.79 13.73 5.10
CA ALA A 82 -7.41 13.54 4.69
C ALA A 82 -6.68 12.55 5.62
N ALA A 83 -6.88 12.59 6.94
CA ALA A 83 -6.36 11.58 7.86
C ALA A 83 -6.98 10.20 7.62
N ASP A 84 -8.30 10.12 7.44
CA ASP A 84 -9.02 8.87 7.10
C ASP A 84 -8.46 8.22 5.83
N TRP A 85 -8.01 9.07 4.91
CA TRP A 85 -7.45 8.68 3.62
C TRP A 85 -5.96 8.28 3.69
N LEU A 86 -5.14 9.09 4.37
CA LEU A 86 -3.69 8.88 4.48
C LEU A 86 -3.41 7.71 5.41
N SER A 87 -3.52 6.51 4.84
CA SER A 87 -3.47 5.22 5.54
C SER A 87 -2.05 4.68 5.67
N ALA A 88 -1.87 3.50 6.29
CA ALA A 88 -0.59 2.78 6.26
C ALA A 88 -0.07 2.58 4.83
N ALA A 89 -0.97 2.40 3.86
CA ALA A 89 -0.63 2.25 2.45
C ALA A 89 -0.03 3.52 1.86
N SER A 90 -0.62 4.68 2.16
CA SER A 90 -0.14 5.97 1.67
C SER A 90 1.12 6.41 2.41
N PHE A 91 1.24 6.12 3.71
CA PHE A 91 2.36 6.58 4.51
C PHE A 91 3.60 5.72 4.33
N ILE A 92 3.44 4.39 4.39
CA ILE A 92 4.55 3.44 4.30
C ILE A 92 4.69 2.91 2.86
N GLY A 93 3.61 2.36 2.33
CA GLY A 93 3.63 1.66 1.05
C GLY A 93 4.01 2.55 -0.14
N LEU A 94 3.40 3.73 -0.28
CA LEU A 94 3.62 4.63 -1.42
C LEU A 94 5.08 5.05 -1.56
N ALA A 95 5.69 5.51 -0.47
CA ALA A 95 7.07 5.95 -0.47
C ALA A 95 8.03 4.80 -0.74
N GLY A 96 7.77 3.62 -0.16
CA GLY A 96 8.48 2.38 -0.49
C GLY A 96 8.37 2.02 -1.97
N SER A 97 7.18 2.12 -2.54
CA SER A 97 6.96 1.88 -3.98
C SER A 97 7.69 2.90 -4.83
N LEU A 98 7.66 4.19 -4.51
CA LEU A 98 8.39 5.21 -5.27
C LEU A 98 9.90 4.99 -5.18
N PHE A 99 10.40 4.57 -4.02
CA PHE A 99 11.79 4.20 -3.85
C PHE A 99 12.19 3.00 -4.73
N ALA A 100 11.35 1.96 -4.74
CA ALA A 100 11.64 0.70 -5.43
C ALA A 100 11.39 0.76 -6.95
N THR A 101 10.32 1.42 -7.39
CA THR A 101 9.84 1.39 -8.78
C THR A 101 9.78 2.76 -9.47
N GLY A 102 10.09 3.85 -8.76
CA GLY A 102 10.14 5.20 -9.31
C GLY A 102 8.81 5.64 -9.91
N TYR A 103 8.81 5.94 -11.22
CA TYR A 103 7.66 6.46 -11.98
C TYR A 103 6.41 5.58 -11.85
N GLN A 104 6.56 4.26 -11.82
CA GLN A 104 5.40 3.36 -11.69
C GLN A 104 4.64 3.58 -10.38
N GLY A 105 5.33 3.95 -9.30
CA GLY A 105 4.72 4.30 -8.02
C GLY A 105 3.83 5.55 -8.10
N LEU A 106 4.01 6.43 -9.09
CA LEU A 106 3.16 7.61 -9.28
C LEU A 106 1.72 7.24 -9.67
N ALA A 107 1.49 6.01 -10.16
CA ALA A 107 0.14 5.50 -10.43
C ALA A 107 -0.78 5.64 -9.22
N TYR A 108 -0.24 5.42 -8.02
CA TYR A 108 -0.97 5.58 -6.77
C TYR A 108 -1.38 7.03 -6.54
N ILE A 109 -0.44 7.98 -6.65
CA ILE A 109 -0.72 9.42 -6.48
C ILE A 109 -1.74 9.91 -7.51
N VAL A 110 -1.55 9.59 -8.78
CA VAL A 110 -2.43 10.00 -9.88
C VAL A 110 -3.82 9.40 -9.71
N GLY A 111 -3.91 8.09 -9.49
CA GLY A 111 -5.17 7.38 -9.35
C GLY A 111 -5.99 7.88 -8.15
N TRP A 112 -5.34 8.01 -7.00
CA TRP A 112 -5.99 8.51 -5.79
C TRP A 112 -6.44 9.96 -5.91
N THR A 113 -5.62 10.83 -6.48
CA THR A 113 -5.97 12.25 -6.70
C THR A 113 -7.13 12.38 -7.67
N GLY A 114 -7.08 11.65 -8.80
CA GLY A 114 -8.19 11.58 -9.76
C GLY A 114 -9.49 11.11 -9.10
N GLY A 115 -9.38 10.16 -8.18
CA GLY A 115 -10.48 9.66 -7.37
C GLY A 115 -11.17 10.73 -6.54
N PHE A 116 -10.42 11.56 -5.81
CA PHE A 116 -11.00 12.69 -5.06
C PHE A 116 -11.61 13.77 -5.95
N CYS A 117 -11.04 14.00 -7.14
CA CYS A 117 -11.68 14.85 -8.14
C CYS A 117 -13.04 14.30 -8.56
N LEU A 118 -13.16 12.98 -8.77
CA LEU A 118 -14.46 12.34 -9.03
C LEU A 118 -15.40 12.43 -7.83
N VAL A 119 -14.90 12.24 -6.60
CA VAL A 119 -15.72 12.45 -5.39
C VAL A 119 -16.29 13.87 -5.36
N ALA A 120 -15.45 14.88 -5.62
CA ALA A 120 -15.83 16.29 -5.59
C ALA A 120 -16.96 16.61 -6.57
N VAL A 121 -16.84 16.10 -7.80
CA VAL A 121 -17.73 16.45 -8.91
C VAL A 121 -18.95 15.52 -8.98
N LEU A 122 -18.77 14.21 -8.75
CA LEU A 122 -19.78 13.20 -9.06
C LEU A 122 -20.58 12.69 -7.87
N LEU A 123 -20.07 12.76 -6.63
CA LEU A 123 -20.65 11.99 -5.53
C LEU A 123 -20.89 12.79 -4.26
N ALA A 124 -19.90 13.50 -3.73
CA ALA A 124 -19.97 14.22 -2.45
C ALA A 124 -21.24 15.09 -2.27
N PRO A 125 -21.61 15.99 -3.21
CA PRO A 125 -22.80 16.84 -3.04
C PRO A 125 -24.10 16.02 -3.03
N TYR A 126 -24.21 14.99 -3.87
CA TYR A 126 -25.41 14.18 -4.01
C TYR A 126 -25.60 13.20 -2.85
N VAL A 127 -24.50 12.61 -2.38
CA VAL A 127 -24.48 11.77 -1.18
C VAL A 127 -24.92 12.60 0.02
N ARG A 128 -24.40 13.83 0.21
CA ARG A 128 -24.86 14.70 1.31
C ARG A 128 -26.34 15.06 1.22
N LYS A 129 -26.89 15.21 0.01
CA LYS A 129 -28.29 15.61 -0.22
C LYS A 129 -29.29 14.48 0.08
N MET A 130 -28.93 13.22 -0.15
CA MET A 130 -29.87 12.08 -0.02
C MET A 130 -29.49 11.06 1.07
N ALA A 131 -28.20 10.80 1.30
CA ALA A 131 -27.76 9.77 2.24
C ALA A 131 -28.05 10.21 3.69
N ARG A 132 -28.69 9.33 4.47
CA ARG A 132 -28.98 9.62 5.87
C ARG A 132 -27.93 9.06 6.83
N TYR A 133 -27.38 7.88 6.55
CA TYR A 133 -26.46 7.20 7.48
C TYR A 133 -25.29 6.49 6.78
N THR A 134 -25.54 5.78 5.67
CA THR A 134 -24.53 4.95 5.00
C THR A 134 -24.70 4.94 3.48
N ILE A 135 -23.72 4.41 2.76
CA ILE A 135 -23.78 4.25 1.30
C ILE A 135 -24.79 3.18 0.88
N PRO A 136 -24.89 2.01 1.54
CA PRO A 136 -26.01 1.10 1.30
C PRO A 136 -27.38 1.74 1.53
N ASP A 137 -27.53 2.62 2.54
CA ASP A 137 -28.78 3.35 2.76
C ASP A 137 -29.09 4.34 1.63
N PHE A 138 -28.07 5.03 1.10
CA PHE A 138 -28.20 5.87 -0.08
C PHE A 138 -28.70 5.07 -1.29
N LEU A 139 -28.06 3.95 -1.62
CA LEU A 139 -28.45 3.10 -2.75
C LEU A 139 -29.84 2.51 -2.54
N ALA A 140 -30.12 1.94 -1.37
CA ALA A 140 -31.42 1.39 -1.06
C ALA A 140 -32.55 2.42 -1.14
N THR A 141 -32.28 3.66 -0.69
CA THR A 141 -33.22 4.78 -0.82
C THR A 141 -33.34 5.22 -2.28
N ARG A 142 -32.24 5.26 -3.04
CA ARG A 142 -32.26 5.58 -4.47
C ARG A 142 -33.08 4.59 -5.27
N TYR A 143 -33.12 3.31 -4.92
CA TYR A 143 -33.81 2.30 -5.72
C TYR A 143 -35.09 1.78 -5.08
N ASP A 144 -35.41 2.21 -3.86
CA ASP A 144 -36.54 1.70 -3.07
C ASP A 144 -36.57 0.17 -3.07
N SER A 145 -35.43 -0.43 -2.66
CA SER A 145 -35.19 -1.87 -2.75
C SER A 145 -34.34 -2.39 -1.60
N GLY A 146 -34.86 -3.38 -0.88
CA GLY A 146 -34.12 -4.14 0.13
C GLY A 146 -33.02 -5.01 -0.47
N ALA A 147 -33.22 -5.57 -1.67
CA ALA A 147 -32.21 -6.37 -2.36
C ALA A 147 -30.95 -5.53 -2.70
N VAL A 148 -31.15 -4.30 -3.19
CA VAL A 148 -30.04 -3.37 -3.42
C VAL A 148 -29.30 -3.06 -2.12
N ARG A 149 -30.02 -2.91 -1.00
CA ARG A 149 -29.40 -2.73 0.33
C ARG A 149 -28.46 -3.88 0.66
N VAL A 150 -28.95 -5.12 0.56
CA VAL A 150 -28.18 -6.32 0.92
C VAL A 150 -26.92 -6.44 0.08
N ILE A 151 -27.01 -6.28 -1.24
CA ILE A 151 -25.83 -6.37 -2.11
C ILE A 151 -24.84 -5.23 -1.83
N ALA A 152 -25.33 -4.01 -1.61
CA ALA A 152 -24.47 -2.88 -1.24
C ALA A 152 -23.80 -3.06 0.13
N VAL A 153 -24.48 -3.68 1.09
CA VAL A 153 -23.92 -4.09 2.39
C VAL A 153 -22.76 -5.05 2.19
N VAL A 154 -22.97 -6.12 1.40
CA VAL A 154 -21.93 -7.12 1.12
C VAL A 154 -20.72 -6.48 0.44
N ALA A 155 -20.95 -5.66 -0.60
CA ALA A 155 -19.91 -4.94 -1.30
C ALA A 155 -19.10 -4.02 -0.36
N THR A 156 -19.81 -3.25 0.47
CA THR A 156 -19.22 -2.32 1.45
C THR A 156 -18.40 -3.07 2.50
N MET A 157 -18.93 -4.16 3.05
CA MET A 157 -18.24 -4.96 4.05
C MET A 157 -16.99 -5.61 3.45
N LEU A 158 -17.09 -6.20 2.27
CA LEU A 158 -15.98 -6.89 1.62
C LEU A 158 -14.82 -5.93 1.35
N CYS A 159 -15.06 -4.79 0.68
CA CYS A 159 -13.98 -3.84 0.39
C CYS A 159 -13.41 -3.20 1.66
N SER A 160 -14.26 -2.85 2.64
CA SER A 160 -13.81 -2.21 3.88
C SER A 160 -13.04 -3.16 4.78
N PHE A 161 -13.43 -4.45 4.83
CA PHE A 161 -12.75 -5.45 5.64
C PHE A 161 -11.38 -5.81 5.08
N VAL A 162 -11.27 -6.01 3.75
CA VAL A 162 -9.98 -6.22 3.10
C VAL A 162 -9.04 -5.03 3.35
N TYR A 163 -9.55 -3.81 3.24
CA TYR A 163 -8.74 -2.62 3.53
C TYR A 163 -8.35 -2.53 5.02
N LEU A 164 -9.23 -2.89 5.94
CA LEU A 164 -8.98 -2.86 7.38
C LEU A 164 -7.85 -3.81 7.78
N VAL A 165 -7.78 -4.99 7.16
CA VAL A 165 -6.68 -5.96 7.40
C VAL A 165 -5.32 -5.34 7.08
N ALA A 166 -5.22 -4.62 5.95
CA ALA A 166 -3.98 -3.92 5.58
C ALA A 166 -3.58 -2.86 6.62
N GLN A 167 -4.54 -2.16 7.21
CA GLN A 167 -4.25 -1.16 8.25
C GLN A 167 -3.74 -1.80 9.53
N ILE A 168 -4.34 -2.91 9.96
CA ILE A 168 -3.91 -3.62 11.18
C ILE A 168 -2.53 -4.25 10.98
N GLN A 169 -2.21 -4.74 9.78
CA GLN A 169 -0.85 -5.16 9.44
C GLN A 169 0.15 -4.01 9.53
N GLY A 170 -0.19 -2.83 9.00
CA GLY A 170 0.64 -1.63 9.11
C GLY A 170 0.89 -1.25 10.57
N VAL A 171 -0.14 -1.26 11.42
CA VAL A 171 -0.02 -1.06 12.86
C VAL A 171 0.94 -2.07 13.49
N GLY A 172 0.80 -3.36 13.17
CA GLY A 172 1.65 -4.43 13.67
C GLY A 172 3.12 -4.26 13.28
N LEU A 173 3.38 -3.88 12.03
CA LEU A 173 4.73 -3.62 11.51
C LEU A 173 5.41 -2.46 12.24
N ILE A 174 4.70 -1.33 12.38
CA ILE A 174 5.21 -0.14 13.09
C ILE A 174 5.48 -0.49 14.55
N ALA A 175 4.53 -1.16 15.20
CA ALA A 175 4.66 -1.54 16.59
C ALA A 175 5.82 -2.51 16.83
N ALA A 176 5.99 -3.52 15.98
CA ALA A 176 7.05 -4.51 16.15
C ALA A 176 8.44 -3.86 16.11
N HIS A 177 8.63 -2.93 15.18
CA HIS A 177 9.91 -2.30 14.98
C HIS A 177 10.22 -1.23 16.05
N PHE A 178 9.28 -0.30 16.30
CA PHE A 178 9.55 0.85 17.17
C PHE A 178 9.35 0.57 18.66
N ILE A 179 8.54 -0.43 18.99
CA ILE A 179 8.27 -0.80 20.38
C ILE A 179 9.16 -1.98 20.80
N GLY A 180 9.69 -2.75 19.85
CA GLY A 180 10.45 -3.97 20.14
C GLY A 180 9.58 -5.09 20.72
N VAL A 181 8.29 -5.09 20.38
CA VAL A 181 7.33 -6.15 20.78
C VAL A 181 7.06 -7.07 19.59
N ASP A 182 6.51 -8.26 19.84
CA ASP A 182 6.02 -9.10 18.76
C ASP A 182 4.91 -8.39 17.95
N VAL A 183 4.84 -8.64 16.64
CA VAL A 183 3.81 -8.06 15.74
C VAL A 183 2.41 -8.27 16.30
N SER A 184 2.13 -9.45 16.88
CA SER A 184 0.82 -9.79 17.46
C SER A 184 0.49 -8.92 18.67
N VAL A 185 1.48 -8.65 19.52
CA VAL A 185 1.34 -7.76 20.67
C VAL A 185 1.12 -6.32 20.20
N GLY A 186 1.87 -5.90 19.18
CA GLY A 186 1.70 -4.59 18.53
C GLY A 186 0.29 -4.37 17.98
N ILE A 187 -0.27 -5.38 17.32
CA ILE A 187 -1.66 -5.37 16.83
C ILE A 187 -2.65 -5.15 17.97
N VAL A 188 -2.48 -5.83 19.12
CA VAL A 188 -3.36 -5.68 20.29
C VAL A 188 -3.33 -4.25 20.84
N PHE A 189 -2.14 -3.65 20.97
CA PHE A 189 -2.01 -2.27 21.46
C PHE A 189 -2.65 -1.26 20.50
N GLY A 190 -2.41 -1.40 19.19
CA GLY A 190 -3.05 -0.53 18.21
C GLY A 190 -4.56 -0.70 18.16
N LEU A 191 -5.05 -1.94 18.31
CA LEU A 191 -6.48 -2.20 18.42
C LEU A 191 -7.10 -1.53 19.66
N ALA A 192 -6.42 -1.55 20.80
CA ALA A 192 -6.88 -0.84 21.98
C ALA A 192 -7.02 0.67 21.70
N GLY A 193 -6.05 1.28 21.01
CA GLY A 193 -6.09 2.70 20.61
C GLY A 193 -7.29 3.05 19.73
N ILE A 194 -7.53 2.25 18.69
CA ILE A 194 -8.68 2.36 17.77
C ILE A 194 -9.99 2.26 18.56
N LEU A 195 -10.12 1.23 19.39
CA LEU A 195 -11.34 0.94 20.12
C LEU A 195 -11.68 2.05 21.12
N VAL A 196 -10.72 2.62 21.85
CA VAL A 196 -11.00 3.67 22.83
C VAL A 196 -11.75 4.84 22.20
N CYS A 197 -11.35 5.29 21.01
CA CYS A 197 -11.95 6.45 20.37
C CYS A 197 -13.28 6.11 19.70
N SER A 198 -13.27 5.04 18.89
CA SER A 198 -14.42 4.62 18.10
C SER A 198 -15.58 4.10 18.98
N PHE A 199 -15.28 3.38 20.05
CA PHE A 199 -16.28 2.80 20.96
C PHE A 199 -16.96 3.84 21.85
N LEU A 200 -16.24 4.89 22.29
CA LEU A 200 -16.77 5.88 23.23
C LEU A 200 -17.69 6.90 22.55
N GLY A 201 -17.29 7.49 21.42
CA GLY A 201 -18.00 8.61 20.80
C GLY A 201 -18.41 8.44 19.34
N GLY A 202 -18.17 7.28 18.72
CA GLY A 202 -18.53 7.02 17.32
C GLY A 202 -17.92 8.05 16.37
N MET A 203 -18.69 8.47 15.37
CA MET A 203 -18.24 9.40 14.33
C MET A 203 -17.77 10.75 14.88
N ARG A 204 -18.37 11.24 15.98
CA ARG A 204 -17.95 12.49 16.62
C ARG A 204 -16.54 12.36 17.18
N ALA A 205 -16.26 11.33 17.98
CA ALA A 205 -14.93 11.12 18.55
C ALA A 205 -13.90 10.88 17.45
N VAL A 206 -14.20 9.98 16.52
CA VAL A 206 -13.33 9.64 15.38
C VAL A 206 -12.97 10.88 14.56
N THR A 207 -13.92 11.78 14.31
CA THR A 207 -13.63 13.00 13.54
C THR A 207 -12.60 13.88 14.25
N TRP A 208 -12.74 14.11 15.56
CA TRP A 208 -11.82 14.99 16.29
C TRP A 208 -10.46 14.34 16.56
N THR A 209 -10.40 13.02 16.74
CA THR A 209 -9.13 12.28 16.83
C THR A 209 -8.41 12.30 15.49
N GLN A 210 -9.13 12.19 14.38
CA GLN A 210 -8.53 12.25 13.04
C GLN A 210 -7.96 13.61 12.68
N VAL A 211 -8.54 14.72 13.15
CA VAL A 211 -7.89 16.03 13.00
C VAL A 211 -6.54 16.05 13.73
N ALA A 212 -6.45 15.46 14.94
CA ALA A 212 -5.17 15.37 15.66
C ALA A 212 -4.19 14.41 14.96
N GLN A 213 -4.65 13.25 14.50
CA GLN A 213 -3.86 12.29 13.72
C GLN A 213 -3.31 12.92 12.44
N TYR A 214 -4.12 13.71 11.72
CA TYR A 214 -3.69 14.46 10.54
C TYR A 214 -2.55 15.42 10.86
N LEU A 215 -2.66 16.17 11.96
CA LEU A 215 -1.62 17.12 12.36
C LEU A 215 -0.32 16.41 12.74
N ILE A 216 -0.40 15.29 13.45
CA ILE A 216 0.78 14.49 13.79
C ILE A 216 1.45 13.94 12.52
N LEU A 217 0.69 13.31 11.62
CA LEU A 217 1.26 12.69 10.42
C LEU A 217 1.84 13.74 9.46
N ILE A 218 1.20 14.90 9.29
CA ILE A 218 1.69 15.91 8.35
C ILE A 218 2.92 16.63 8.90
N VAL A 219 2.96 16.91 10.21
CA VAL A 219 4.14 17.45 10.87
C VAL A 219 5.29 16.46 10.77
N ALA A 220 5.04 15.18 11.04
CA ALA A 220 6.06 14.13 10.93
C ALA A 220 6.66 14.07 9.52
N MET A 221 5.82 14.08 8.48
CA MET A 221 6.28 14.05 7.09
C MET A 221 7.05 15.32 6.71
N LEU A 222 6.48 16.50 6.94
CA LEU A 222 7.09 17.77 6.55
C LEU A 222 8.41 18.04 7.29
N VAL A 223 8.44 17.85 8.60
CA VAL A 223 9.66 18.06 9.40
C VAL A 223 10.77 17.12 8.95
N THR A 224 10.46 15.84 8.73
CA THR A 224 11.44 14.85 8.31
C THR A 224 12.00 15.18 6.94
N VAL A 225 11.12 15.42 5.95
CA VAL A 225 11.55 15.77 4.59
C VAL A 225 12.40 17.03 4.59
N SER A 226 11.98 18.07 5.33
CA SER A 226 12.74 19.32 5.46
C SER A 226 14.12 19.13 6.08
N LEU A 227 14.25 18.30 7.12
CA LEU A 227 15.53 18.03 7.79
C LEU A 227 16.48 17.23 6.91
N ILE A 228 15.98 16.20 6.24
CA ILE A 228 16.78 15.39 5.30
C ILE A 228 17.22 16.27 4.13
N GLY A 229 16.31 17.04 3.55
CA GLY A 229 16.61 17.96 2.45
C GLY A 229 17.66 19.01 2.83
N HIS A 230 17.55 19.59 4.03
CA HIS A 230 18.53 20.55 4.51
C HIS A 230 19.92 19.93 4.67
N ARG A 231 20.01 18.71 5.19
CA ARG A 231 21.28 17.97 5.30
C ARG A 231 21.88 17.59 3.95
N ALA A 232 21.05 17.29 2.96
CA ALA A 232 21.47 17.00 1.60
C ALA A 232 21.89 18.28 0.81
N GLY A 233 21.80 19.46 1.43
CA GLY A 233 22.14 20.74 0.80
C GLY A 233 21.05 21.30 -0.11
N LEU A 234 19.82 20.80 -0.03
CA LEU A 234 18.66 21.19 -0.87
C LEU A 234 17.73 22.19 -0.14
N GLY A 235 18.16 22.70 1.02
CA GLY A 235 17.41 23.65 1.85
C GLY A 235 16.24 23.01 2.63
N TRP A 236 15.48 23.86 3.33
CA TRP A 236 14.38 23.44 4.20
C TRP A 236 13.09 23.06 3.45
N LEU A 237 12.99 23.43 2.17
CA LEU A 237 11.87 23.11 1.29
C LEU A 237 12.38 22.32 0.07
N PRO A 238 12.85 21.08 0.26
CA PRO A 238 13.41 20.28 -0.83
C PRO A 238 12.39 19.95 -1.93
N GLN A 239 11.08 20.18 -1.71
CA GLN A 239 10.04 20.07 -2.73
C GLN A 239 10.33 20.95 -3.96
N TRP A 240 10.94 22.14 -3.76
CA TRP A 240 11.33 23.02 -4.86
C TRP A 240 12.62 22.59 -5.57
N HIS A 241 13.46 21.81 -4.89
CA HIS A 241 14.74 21.32 -5.40
C HIS A 241 14.68 19.83 -5.81
N TYR A 242 13.47 19.30 -6.01
CA TYR A 242 13.28 17.91 -6.42
C TYR A 242 14.05 17.57 -7.71
N GLY A 243 14.07 18.49 -8.69
CA GLY A 243 14.80 18.30 -9.95
C GLY A 243 16.32 18.15 -9.75
N GLU A 244 16.88 18.88 -8.79
CA GLU A 244 18.31 18.77 -8.44
C GLU A 244 18.61 17.44 -7.73
N ALA A 245 17.78 17.06 -6.75
CA ALA A 245 17.90 15.76 -6.08
C ALA A 245 17.84 14.61 -7.10
N TYR A 246 16.93 14.72 -8.07
CA TYR A 246 16.79 13.77 -9.16
C TYR A 246 18.04 13.68 -10.04
N GLN A 247 18.61 14.81 -10.45
CA GLN A 247 19.83 14.83 -11.25
C GLN A 247 21.01 14.17 -10.53
N ARG A 248 21.15 14.40 -9.23
CA ARG A 248 22.20 13.76 -8.41
C ARG A 248 22.02 12.25 -8.32
N VAL A 249 20.79 11.78 -8.06
CA VAL A 249 20.48 10.34 -8.07
C VAL A 249 20.74 9.72 -9.44
N ALA A 250 20.34 10.38 -10.53
CA ALA A 250 20.57 9.89 -11.89
C ALA A 250 22.07 9.78 -12.23
N ALA A 251 22.90 10.69 -11.74
CA ALA A 251 24.35 10.61 -11.88
C ALA A 251 24.94 9.42 -11.13
N LEU A 252 24.53 9.20 -9.87
CA LEU A 252 24.97 8.05 -9.07
C LEU A 252 24.48 6.71 -9.65
N GLU A 253 23.26 6.66 -10.18
CA GLU A 253 22.75 5.50 -10.92
C GLU A 253 23.60 5.19 -12.15
N ALA A 254 24.04 6.22 -12.88
CA ALA A 254 24.93 6.04 -14.03
C ALA A 254 26.31 5.51 -13.60
N ASP A 255 26.89 6.03 -12.51
CA ASP A 255 28.17 5.55 -11.98
C ASP A 255 28.10 4.07 -11.55
N LEU A 256 27.04 3.68 -10.82
CA LEU A 256 26.80 2.29 -10.41
C LEU A 256 26.52 1.35 -11.60
N ARG A 257 25.77 1.82 -12.60
CA ARG A 257 25.49 1.05 -13.81
C ARG A 257 26.76 0.81 -14.61
N ASP A 258 27.51 1.87 -14.88
CA ASP A 258 28.66 1.84 -15.79
C ASP A 258 29.95 1.37 -15.09
N GLY A 259 29.92 1.20 -13.76
CA GLY A 259 31.06 0.74 -12.98
C GLY A 259 32.13 1.81 -12.77
N ARG A 260 31.73 3.07 -12.60
CA ARG A 260 32.62 4.22 -12.40
C ARG A 260 32.54 4.71 -10.96
N GLY A 261 33.59 5.38 -10.48
CA GLY A 261 33.60 5.99 -9.15
C GLY A 261 33.25 4.98 -8.04
N THR A 262 32.18 5.26 -7.30
CA THR A 262 31.65 4.39 -6.23
C THR A 262 31.13 3.04 -6.75
N GLY A 263 30.87 2.91 -8.05
CA GLY A 263 30.38 1.71 -8.70
C GLY A 263 31.43 0.73 -9.24
N ALA A 264 32.73 0.97 -9.04
CA ALA A 264 33.79 0.16 -9.67
C ALA A 264 33.71 -1.36 -9.43
N GLY A 265 33.14 -1.80 -8.29
CA GLY A 265 32.92 -3.21 -7.96
C GLY A 265 31.62 -3.81 -8.52
N GLU A 266 30.65 -2.98 -8.90
CA GLU A 266 29.28 -3.39 -9.23
C GLU A 266 29.19 -4.36 -10.42
N PRO A 267 29.94 -4.20 -11.53
CA PRO A 267 29.85 -5.16 -12.64
C PRO A 267 30.23 -6.59 -12.22
N ARG A 268 31.22 -6.73 -11.33
CA ARG A 268 31.63 -8.03 -10.77
C ARG A 268 30.59 -8.56 -9.81
N ALA A 269 30.05 -7.73 -8.93
CA ALA A 269 28.98 -8.12 -8.01
C ALA A 269 27.75 -8.64 -8.78
N ARG A 270 27.30 -7.91 -9.80
CA ARG A 270 26.18 -8.32 -10.66
C ARG A 270 26.46 -9.61 -11.43
N ALA A 271 27.72 -9.87 -11.82
CA ALA A 271 28.10 -11.13 -12.43
C ALA A 271 27.96 -12.31 -11.45
N ALA A 272 28.40 -12.13 -10.19
CA ALA A 272 28.23 -13.14 -9.14
C ALA A 272 26.75 -13.46 -8.88
N TYR A 273 25.89 -12.45 -8.84
CA TYR A 273 24.44 -12.64 -8.73
C TYR A 273 23.83 -13.41 -9.92
N ARG A 274 24.23 -13.09 -11.16
CA ARG A 274 23.81 -13.87 -12.34
C ARG A 274 24.25 -15.33 -12.26
N GLN A 275 25.46 -15.57 -11.77
CA GLN A 275 25.99 -16.92 -11.61
C GLN A 275 25.24 -17.71 -10.53
N ALA A 276 24.94 -17.08 -9.39
CA ALA A 276 24.13 -17.67 -8.33
C ALA A 276 22.71 -18.01 -8.83
N ALA A 277 22.09 -17.11 -9.61
CA ALA A 277 20.79 -17.37 -10.24
C ALA A 277 20.85 -18.53 -11.23
N ALA A 278 21.90 -18.63 -12.05
CA ALA A 278 22.08 -19.72 -13.00
C ALA A 278 22.26 -21.07 -12.29
N ALA A 279 23.02 -21.12 -11.19
CA ALA A 279 23.17 -22.33 -10.38
C ALA A 279 21.82 -22.77 -9.79
N LEU A 280 21.01 -21.83 -9.29
CA LEU A 280 19.68 -22.13 -8.77
C LEU A 280 18.68 -22.54 -9.87
N GLN A 281 18.82 -21.99 -11.08
CA GLN A 281 18.05 -22.44 -12.24
C GLN A 281 18.33 -23.91 -12.58
N GLN A 282 19.60 -24.34 -12.53
CA GLN A 282 19.96 -25.74 -12.76
C GLN A 282 19.32 -26.68 -11.73
N GLU A 283 19.26 -26.26 -10.45
CA GLU A 283 18.56 -27.00 -9.40
C GLU A 283 17.05 -27.11 -9.67
N ILE A 284 16.43 -26.04 -10.19
CA ILE A 284 15.01 -26.01 -10.57
C ILE A 284 14.74 -26.95 -11.76
N ASP A 285 15.57 -26.89 -12.80
CA ASP A 285 15.41 -27.70 -14.02
C ASP A 285 15.59 -29.20 -13.73
N ALA A 286 16.39 -29.54 -12.71
CA ALA A 286 16.62 -30.91 -12.27
C ALA A 286 15.56 -31.45 -11.28
N LEU A 287 14.47 -30.72 -11.01
CA LEU A 287 13.40 -31.22 -10.13
C LEU A 287 12.68 -32.42 -10.75
N PRO A 288 12.34 -33.47 -9.96
CA PRO A 288 12.45 -33.57 -8.51
C PRO A 288 13.80 -34.14 -7.99
N ALA A 289 14.73 -34.50 -8.88
CA ALA A 289 15.97 -35.19 -8.52
C ALA A 289 16.94 -34.33 -7.68
N SER A 290 17.03 -33.03 -7.97
CA SER A 290 17.77 -32.06 -7.16
C SER A 290 17.27 -32.01 -5.70
N TRP A 291 15.95 -31.97 -5.51
CA TRP A 291 15.34 -31.96 -4.18
C TRP A 291 15.62 -33.25 -3.40
N THR A 292 15.48 -34.42 -4.04
CA THR A 292 15.76 -35.70 -3.38
C THR A 292 17.24 -35.83 -3.02
N ALA A 293 18.16 -35.39 -3.89
CA ALA A 293 19.59 -35.36 -3.64
C ALA A 293 19.94 -34.44 -2.47
N GLN A 294 19.41 -33.21 -2.44
CA GLN A 294 19.64 -32.27 -1.33
C GLN A 294 19.09 -32.80 0.00
N LYS A 295 17.89 -33.40 -0.01
CA LYS A 295 17.32 -34.03 1.19
C LYS A 295 18.19 -35.18 1.70
N ALA A 296 18.62 -36.06 0.81
CA ALA A 296 19.48 -37.19 1.17
C ALA A 296 20.83 -36.71 1.75
N ALA A 297 21.44 -35.69 1.15
CA ALA A 297 22.69 -35.10 1.65
C ALA A 297 22.54 -34.49 3.05
N ARG A 298 21.47 -33.70 3.29
CA ARG A 298 21.21 -33.09 4.61
C ARG A 298 20.90 -34.14 5.69
N VAL A 299 20.15 -35.20 5.35
CA VAL A 299 19.91 -36.34 6.25
C VAL A 299 21.20 -37.08 6.56
N ALA A 300 22.01 -37.39 5.54
CA ALA A 300 23.30 -38.07 5.74
C ALA A 300 24.24 -37.26 6.64
N ALA A 301 24.31 -35.93 6.46
CA ALA A 301 25.12 -35.06 7.30
C ALA A 301 24.67 -35.06 8.77
N LEU A 302 23.35 -35.04 9.03
CA LEU A 302 22.78 -35.13 10.37
C LEU A 302 23.05 -36.50 11.02
N THR A 303 22.88 -37.59 10.27
CA THR A 303 23.15 -38.95 10.75
C THR A 303 24.64 -39.11 11.11
N ALA A 304 25.55 -38.69 10.21
CA ALA A 304 26.98 -38.72 10.47
C ALA A 304 27.39 -37.86 11.70
N ALA A 305 26.69 -36.75 11.95
CA ALA A 305 26.90 -35.93 13.15
C ALA A 305 26.46 -36.64 14.44
N ARG A 306 25.33 -37.37 14.39
CA ARG A 306 24.86 -38.19 15.52
C ARG A 306 25.79 -39.35 15.80
N GLU A 307 26.26 -40.03 14.75
CA GLU A 307 27.18 -41.18 14.86
C GLU A 307 28.55 -40.78 15.42
N ARG A 308 29.07 -39.60 15.07
CA ARG A 308 30.33 -39.08 15.65
C ARG A 308 30.16 -38.46 17.05
N ASN A 309 28.99 -38.56 17.67
CA ASN A 309 28.65 -37.89 18.94
C ASN A 309 29.00 -36.39 18.92
N ALA A 310 28.68 -35.70 17.83
CA ALA A 310 28.88 -34.27 17.70
C ALA A 310 28.13 -33.49 18.80
N SER A 311 28.55 -32.26 19.04
CA SER A 311 27.91 -31.41 20.05
C SER A 311 26.40 -31.24 19.78
N LEU A 312 25.58 -31.12 20.83
CA LEU A 312 24.14 -30.86 20.70
C LEU A 312 23.85 -29.59 19.87
N ARG A 313 24.75 -28.60 19.92
CA ARG A 313 24.67 -27.37 19.12
C ARG A 313 24.80 -27.67 17.63
N GLU A 314 25.73 -28.52 17.24
CA GLU A 314 25.99 -28.91 15.85
C GLU A 314 24.87 -29.80 15.30
N ILE A 315 24.43 -30.79 16.07
CA ILE A 315 23.27 -31.63 15.72
C ILE A 315 22.03 -30.74 15.54
N GLY A 316 21.80 -29.80 16.45
CA GLY A 316 20.70 -28.83 16.34
C GLY A 316 20.84 -27.84 15.17
N GLN A 317 22.06 -27.55 14.69
CA GLN A 317 22.28 -26.74 13.48
C GLN A 317 21.96 -27.55 12.21
N LEU A 318 22.45 -28.78 12.12
CA LEU A 318 22.18 -29.67 10.98
C LEU A 318 20.70 -30.03 10.89
N GLN A 319 20.03 -30.23 12.03
CA GLN A 319 18.58 -30.42 12.08
C GLN A 319 17.86 -29.19 11.50
N ARG A 320 18.21 -27.97 11.93
CA ARG A 320 17.64 -26.74 11.36
C ARG A 320 17.90 -26.59 9.87
N PHE A 321 19.08 -27.00 9.40
CA PHE A 321 19.39 -26.98 7.97
C PHE A 321 18.53 -27.97 7.19
N LEU A 322 18.25 -29.15 7.73
CA LEU A 322 17.29 -30.09 7.14
C LEU A 322 15.86 -29.52 7.15
N ASP A 323 15.43 -28.94 8.27
CA ASP A 323 14.09 -28.35 8.45
C ASP A 323 13.85 -27.13 7.53
N ALA A 324 14.92 -26.45 7.11
CA ALA A 324 14.85 -25.32 6.17
C ALA A 324 14.63 -25.75 4.70
N LEU A 325 14.72 -27.04 4.37
CA LEU A 325 14.43 -27.53 3.01
C LEU A 325 12.91 -27.48 2.76
N PRO A 326 12.44 -27.02 1.58
CA PRO A 326 11.03 -27.07 1.21
C PRO A 326 10.45 -28.48 1.39
N ALA A 327 9.20 -28.59 1.85
CA ALA A 327 8.60 -29.86 2.24
C ALA A 327 8.34 -30.81 1.06
N SER A 328 8.16 -30.27 -0.14
CA SER A 328 7.92 -31.03 -1.37
C SER A 328 8.68 -30.43 -2.56
N PRO A 329 8.89 -31.21 -3.65
CA PRO A 329 9.44 -30.70 -4.90
C PRO A 329 8.63 -29.54 -5.50
N GLU A 330 7.31 -29.57 -5.36
CA GLU A 330 6.43 -28.48 -5.82
C GLU A 330 6.65 -27.19 -5.02
N GLN A 331 6.78 -27.31 -3.70
CA GLN A 331 7.12 -26.17 -2.85
C GLN A 331 8.55 -25.67 -3.14
N ALA A 332 9.48 -26.59 -3.44
CA ALA A 332 10.84 -26.24 -3.85
C ALA A 332 10.84 -25.43 -5.16
N LEU A 333 10.07 -25.85 -6.16
CA LEU A 333 9.88 -25.08 -7.39
C LEU A 333 9.46 -23.64 -7.09
N GLN A 334 8.46 -23.44 -6.21
CA GLN A 334 8.00 -22.10 -5.86
C GLN A 334 9.05 -21.26 -5.12
N VAL A 335 9.70 -21.83 -4.11
CA VAL A 335 10.67 -21.11 -3.27
C VAL A 335 11.94 -20.79 -4.07
N TRP A 336 12.49 -21.77 -4.78
CA TRP A 336 13.72 -21.59 -5.56
C TRP A 336 13.50 -20.67 -6.76
N THR A 337 12.34 -20.75 -7.43
CA THR A 337 11.99 -19.79 -8.50
C THR A 337 11.98 -18.36 -7.97
N ARG A 338 11.35 -18.11 -6.80
CA ARG A 338 11.32 -16.78 -6.18
C ARG A 338 12.71 -16.28 -5.79
N GLU A 339 13.55 -17.15 -5.27
CA GLU A 339 14.92 -16.83 -4.87
C GLU A 339 15.80 -16.54 -6.09
N ARG A 340 15.70 -17.35 -7.15
CA ARG A 340 16.37 -17.12 -8.44
C ARG A 340 15.96 -15.76 -9.03
N ASP A 341 14.66 -15.48 -9.05
CA ASP A 341 14.15 -14.21 -9.57
C ASP A 341 14.56 -13.01 -8.70
N ALA A 342 14.77 -13.21 -7.40
CA ALA A 342 15.35 -12.18 -6.53
C ALA A 342 16.82 -11.92 -6.86
N LEU A 343 17.63 -12.97 -7.07
CA LEU A 343 19.03 -12.86 -7.49
C LEU A 343 19.16 -12.17 -8.86
N LEU A 344 18.32 -12.55 -9.83
CA LEU A 344 18.30 -11.91 -11.15
C LEU A 344 17.94 -10.43 -11.06
N ARG A 345 16.99 -10.04 -10.19
CA ARG A 345 16.66 -8.63 -9.94
C ARG A 345 17.83 -7.86 -9.34
N GLN A 346 18.54 -8.43 -8.37
CA GLN A 346 19.75 -7.83 -7.80
C GLN A 346 20.89 -7.70 -8.83
N ALA A 347 20.93 -8.61 -9.81
CA ALA A 347 21.92 -8.59 -10.86
C ALA A 347 21.67 -7.54 -11.96
N GLN A 348 20.49 -6.94 -12.02
CA GLN A 348 20.19 -5.91 -13.00
C GLN A 348 20.94 -4.61 -12.67
N PRO A 349 21.47 -3.91 -13.68
CA PRO A 349 22.03 -2.59 -13.44
C PRO A 349 20.93 -1.64 -12.93
N PRO A 350 21.26 -0.69 -12.03
CA PRO A 350 20.31 0.35 -11.66
C PRO A 350 19.87 1.11 -12.91
N SER A 351 18.56 1.14 -13.15
CA SER A 351 17.93 1.92 -14.21
C SER A 351 17.33 3.19 -13.63
N SER A 352 17.24 4.24 -14.44
CA SER A 352 16.57 5.49 -14.07
C SER A 352 15.06 5.27 -14.03
N THR A 353 14.61 4.61 -12.97
CA THR A 353 13.24 4.19 -12.70
C THR A 353 12.27 5.36 -12.59
N TRP A 354 12.78 6.60 -12.48
CA TRP A 354 12.01 7.83 -12.35
C TRP A 354 11.56 8.44 -13.70
N LEU A 355 12.04 7.92 -14.84
CA LEU A 355 11.53 8.31 -16.16
C LEU A 355 10.28 7.51 -16.52
N ALA A 356 9.34 8.16 -17.23
CA ALA A 356 8.11 7.52 -17.72
C ALA A 356 8.38 6.36 -18.71
N VAL A 357 9.51 6.43 -19.40
CA VAL A 357 10.03 5.40 -20.30
C VAL A 357 11.48 5.17 -19.87
N PRO A 358 11.88 3.93 -19.51
CA PRO A 358 13.29 3.62 -19.28
C PRO A 358 14.09 4.05 -20.50
N ALA A 359 15.21 4.74 -20.30
CA ALA A 359 16.14 4.94 -21.42
C ALA A 359 16.48 3.56 -22.00
N PRO A 360 16.45 3.39 -23.34
CA PRO A 360 16.83 2.12 -23.95
C PRO A 360 18.23 1.73 -23.45
N SER A 361 18.43 0.44 -23.22
CA SER A 361 19.70 -0.10 -22.77
C SER A 361 20.84 0.38 -23.71
N PRO A 362 22.01 0.80 -23.21
CA PRO A 362 23.10 1.30 -24.07
C PRO A 362 23.56 0.28 -25.13
N SER A 363 23.30 -1.01 -24.91
CA SER A 363 23.52 -2.07 -25.91
C SER A 363 22.72 -1.87 -27.19
N SER A 364 21.54 -1.25 -27.14
CA SER A 364 20.75 -0.96 -28.34
C SER A 364 21.15 0.37 -29.01
N ALA A 365 21.73 1.31 -28.27
CA ALA A 365 22.13 2.63 -28.79
C ALA A 365 23.55 2.64 -29.35
N ALA A 366 24.45 1.80 -28.85
CA ALA A 366 25.83 1.71 -29.32
C ALA A 366 25.98 0.94 -30.65
N MET A 367 24.98 0.15 -31.06
CA MET A 367 25.05 -0.66 -32.30
C MET A 367 24.26 -0.08 -33.48
N SER A 368 23.42 0.95 -33.27
CA SER A 368 22.69 1.60 -34.36
C SER A 368 23.54 2.59 -35.17
N GLY A 369 24.76 2.89 -34.72
CA GLY A 369 25.67 3.84 -35.35
C GLY A 369 26.49 3.32 -36.54
N ASP A 370 26.61 2.00 -36.73
CA ASP A 370 27.62 1.44 -37.67
C ASP A 370 27.09 0.45 -38.73
N GLN A 371 25.78 0.21 -38.82
CA GLN A 371 25.22 -0.76 -39.79
C GLN A 371 24.48 -0.15 -40.99
N GLN A 372 24.64 1.15 -41.26
CA GLN A 372 24.01 1.78 -42.43
C GLN A 372 24.83 1.72 -43.73
N ALA A 373 25.88 0.89 -43.78
CA ALA A 373 26.69 0.70 -44.99
C ALA A 373 27.15 -0.75 -45.18
N ARG A 374 26.30 -1.58 -45.81
CA ARG A 374 26.70 -2.61 -46.82
C ARG A 374 25.49 -3.43 -47.30
N GLY A 375 25.12 -3.19 -48.56
CA GLY A 375 25.07 -4.23 -49.60
C GLY A 375 23.94 -5.26 -49.60
N GLN A 376 23.03 -5.08 -50.57
CA GLN A 376 22.10 -6.05 -51.14
C GLN A 376 22.78 -7.37 -51.60
N HIS A 377 22.13 -8.53 -51.39
CA HIS A 377 21.81 -9.56 -52.40
C HIS A 377 21.29 -10.87 -51.77
N GLY A 378 20.25 -11.47 -52.38
CA GLY A 378 20.26 -12.91 -52.69
C GLY A 378 19.43 -13.87 -51.82
N GLU A 379 18.37 -14.36 -52.45
CA GLU A 379 17.35 -15.36 -52.10
C GLU A 379 17.82 -16.84 -51.95
N VAL A 380 16.97 -17.67 -51.33
CA VAL A 380 16.66 -19.14 -51.50
C VAL A 380 17.35 -20.30 -50.69
N ILE A 381 16.47 -21.20 -50.18
CA ILE A 381 16.50 -22.67 -49.88
C ILE A 381 16.94 -23.24 -48.50
N ALA A 382 15.89 -23.68 -47.80
CA ALA A 382 15.60 -24.79 -46.87
C ALA A 382 16.55 -26.01 -46.61
N VAL A 383 16.47 -26.46 -45.33
CA VAL A 383 16.57 -27.81 -44.69
C VAL A 383 17.93 -28.54 -44.52
N ASP A 384 18.08 -29.08 -43.30
CA ASP A 384 18.95 -30.16 -42.81
C ASP A 384 20.42 -29.85 -42.45
N ALA A 385 20.69 -29.76 -41.14
CA ALA A 385 21.62 -30.66 -40.43
C ALA A 385 21.82 -30.16 -38.98
N ALA A 386 21.16 -30.81 -38.03
CA ALA A 386 21.54 -30.77 -36.62
C ALA A 386 22.82 -31.62 -36.41
N MET A 387 23.64 -31.20 -35.43
CA MET A 387 24.82 -31.87 -34.88
C MET A 387 26.10 -31.77 -35.73
N ARG A 388 26.84 -30.69 -35.54
CA ARG A 388 28.28 -30.67 -35.24
C ARG A 388 28.71 -29.24 -34.89
N ASP A 389 29.77 -29.14 -34.10
CA ASP A 389 30.52 -27.93 -33.74
C ASP A 389 30.05 -27.16 -32.50
N VAL A 390 30.35 -27.78 -31.35
CA VAL A 390 30.86 -27.10 -30.16
C VAL A 390 32.25 -26.58 -30.50
N ASP A 391 32.37 -25.36 -31.05
CA ASP A 391 33.46 -24.38 -30.79
C ASP A 391 33.27 -23.14 -31.69
N SER A 392 32.56 -22.12 -31.21
CA SER A 392 32.78 -20.73 -31.60
C SER A 392 31.92 -19.83 -30.71
N GLY A 393 32.58 -18.87 -30.06
CA GLY A 393 31.88 -17.82 -29.33
C GLY A 393 31.08 -16.95 -30.29
N ASP A 394 29.77 -17.16 -30.34
CA ASP A 394 28.83 -16.15 -30.77
C ASP A 394 27.55 -16.27 -29.93
N SER A 395 27.51 -15.57 -28.80
CA SER A 395 26.28 -15.32 -28.06
C SER A 395 25.58 -14.10 -28.66
N THR A 396 25.20 -14.18 -29.94
CA THR A 396 24.23 -13.26 -30.55
C THR A 396 22.83 -13.71 -30.13
N MET A 397 22.49 -13.44 -28.86
CA MET A 397 21.08 -13.28 -28.50
C MET A 397 20.58 -12.10 -29.35
N ASP A 398 19.75 -12.41 -30.34
CA ASP A 398 19.44 -11.53 -31.45
C ASP A 398 19.01 -10.15 -30.94
N THR A 399 19.66 -9.09 -31.41
CA THR A 399 19.40 -7.71 -30.96
C THR A 399 17.93 -7.30 -31.18
N ALA A 400 17.27 -7.95 -32.15
CA ALA A 400 15.84 -7.83 -32.38
C ALA A 400 15.01 -8.46 -31.24
N ASP A 401 15.38 -9.64 -30.74
CA ASP A 401 14.69 -10.32 -29.63
C ASP A 401 14.83 -9.55 -28.31
N ILE A 402 16.00 -8.94 -28.07
CA ILE A 402 16.23 -8.07 -26.90
C ILE A 402 15.40 -6.78 -27.02
N ALA A 403 15.42 -6.12 -28.18
CA ALA A 403 14.64 -4.90 -28.41
C ALA A 403 13.12 -5.15 -28.33
N GLN A 404 12.67 -6.30 -28.82
CA GLN A 404 11.27 -6.72 -28.78
C GLN A 404 10.86 -7.15 -27.36
N GLY A 405 11.76 -7.77 -26.60
CA GLY A 405 11.61 -8.04 -25.16
C GLY A 405 11.47 -6.75 -24.33
N ASP A 406 12.33 -5.77 -24.57
CA ASP A 406 12.30 -4.46 -23.89
C ASP A 406 11.02 -3.67 -24.24
N ALA A 407 10.59 -3.70 -25.50
CA ALA A 407 9.34 -3.06 -25.93
C ALA A 407 8.10 -3.72 -25.31
N ASN A 408 8.08 -5.05 -25.23
CA ASN A 408 7.00 -5.81 -24.59
C ASN A 408 6.93 -5.55 -23.09
N ALA A 409 8.08 -5.49 -22.40
CA ALA A 409 8.16 -5.13 -20.98
C ALA A 409 7.68 -3.69 -20.74
N GLY A 410 8.09 -2.73 -21.59
CA GLY A 410 7.63 -1.34 -21.54
C GLY A 410 6.11 -1.22 -21.71
N ARG A 411 5.53 -1.96 -22.66
CA ARG A 411 4.08 -2.00 -22.90
C ARG A 411 3.33 -2.62 -21.72
N ALA A 412 3.82 -3.73 -21.16
CA ALA A 412 3.21 -4.36 -19.99
C ALA A 412 3.21 -3.42 -18.76
N ASN A 413 4.30 -2.67 -18.56
CA ASN A 413 4.40 -1.67 -17.50
C ASN A 413 3.39 -0.52 -17.69
N ALA A 414 3.23 -0.01 -18.92
CA ALA A 414 2.26 1.03 -19.22
C ALA A 414 0.81 0.57 -19.01
N ILE A 415 0.48 -0.66 -19.42
CA ILE A 415 -0.84 -1.26 -19.19
C ILE A 415 -1.12 -1.36 -17.69
N ASN A 416 -0.16 -1.86 -16.91
CA ASN A 416 -0.30 -1.96 -15.45
C ASN A 416 -0.46 -0.59 -14.78
N PHE A 417 0.30 0.41 -15.21
CA PHE A 417 0.18 1.78 -14.71
C PHE A 417 -1.24 2.31 -14.93
N ILE A 418 -1.77 2.22 -16.15
CA ILE A 418 -3.11 2.72 -16.49
C ILE A 418 -4.19 1.93 -15.76
N ALA A 419 -4.09 0.59 -15.72
CA ALA A 419 -5.05 -0.27 -15.04
C ALA A 419 -5.11 0.02 -13.54
N LEU A 420 -3.95 0.28 -12.91
CA LEU A 420 -3.85 0.66 -11.52
C LEU A 420 -4.45 2.06 -11.29
N VAL A 421 -4.06 3.06 -12.09
CA VAL A 421 -4.63 4.42 -12.02
C VAL A 421 -6.16 4.39 -12.10
N MET A 422 -6.71 3.63 -13.05
CA MET A 422 -8.15 3.50 -13.22
C MET A 422 -8.81 2.82 -12.02
N SER A 423 -8.28 1.68 -11.57
CA SER A 423 -8.83 0.95 -10.42
C SER A 423 -8.81 1.80 -9.15
N LEU A 424 -7.73 2.53 -8.92
CA LEU A 424 -7.60 3.43 -7.78
C LEU A 424 -8.50 4.66 -7.88
N THR A 425 -8.63 5.27 -9.07
CA THR A 425 -9.51 6.42 -9.30
C THR A 425 -10.96 6.07 -9.00
N LEU A 426 -11.45 5.00 -9.62
CA LEU A 426 -12.86 4.59 -9.50
C LEU A 426 -13.14 4.00 -8.11
N GLY A 427 -12.18 3.29 -7.53
CA GLY A 427 -12.26 2.76 -6.16
C GLY A 427 -12.33 3.88 -5.13
N THR A 428 -11.45 4.87 -5.20
CA THR A 428 -11.47 6.06 -4.31
C THR A 428 -12.83 6.73 -4.34
N ALA A 429 -13.40 6.90 -5.53
CA ALA A 429 -14.70 7.52 -5.71
C ALA A 429 -15.84 6.76 -5.02
N SER A 430 -15.76 5.43 -4.91
CA SER A 430 -16.82 4.59 -4.35
C SER A 430 -16.56 4.09 -2.93
N LEU A 431 -15.46 4.48 -2.28
CA LEU A 431 -15.10 4.00 -0.94
C LEU A 431 -16.11 4.46 0.13
N PRO A 432 -16.78 3.53 0.83
CA PRO A 432 -17.86 3.91 1.74
C PRO A 432 -17.42 4.79 2.92
N HIS A 433 -16.26 4.51 3.54
CA HIS A 433 -15.76 5.31 4.66
C HIS A 433 -15.50 6.77 4.27
N ILE A 434 -14.87 7.02 3.12
CA ILE A 434 -14.67 8.37 2.57
C ILE A 434 -16.00 9.05 2.25
N LEU A 435 -16.92 8.37 1.57
CA LEU A 435 -18.19 8.97 1.19
C LEU A 435 -19.07 9.33 2.41
N THR A 436 -18.99 8.56 3.50
CA THR A 436 -19.74 8.88 4.73
C THR A 436 -19.27 10.17 5.40
N ARG A 437 -18.03 10.61 5.19
CA ARG A 437 -17.51 11.89 5.72
C ARG A 437 -18.29 13.08 5.22
N TYR A 438 -18.72 13.05 3.96
CA TYR A 438 -19.49 14.16 3.39
C TYR A 438 -20.90 14.27 3.98
N ILE A 439 -21.43 13.19 4.59
CA ILE A 439 -22.74 13.20 5.28
C ILE A 439 -22.64 13.97 6.61
N THR A 440 -21.45 14.10 7.20
CA THR A 440 -21.21 14.85 8.45
C THR A 440 -21.15 16.37 8.27
N ALA A 441 -21.09 16.83 7.02
CA ALA A 441 -21.12 18.25 6.72
C ALA A 441 -22.51 18.85 7.04
N PRO A 442 -22.61 20.12 7.46
CA PRO A 442 -23.89 20.77 7.72
C PRO A 442 -24.81 20.83 6.49
N ASP A 443 -24.24 21.07 5.32
CA ASP A 443 -24.96 21.28 4.07
C ASP A 443 -24.09 20.86 2.86
N VAL A 444 -24.69 20.88 1.66
CA VAL A 444 -24.03 20.48 0.40
C VAL A 444 -22.86 21.42 0.05
N GLY A 445 -23.00 22.72 0.29
CA GLY A 445 -21.93 23.69 0.07
C GLY A 445 -20.73 23.45 1.00
N SER A 446 -20.99 23.17 2.27
CA SER A 446 -19.97 22.77 3.24
C SER A 446 -19.29 21.45 2.85
N ALA A 447 -20.04 20.47 2.33
CA ALA A 447 -19.48 19.22 1.83
C ALA A 447 -18.53 19.46 0.64
N ARG A 448 -18.91 20.31 -0.32
CA ARG A 448 -18.04 20.67 -1.46
C ARG A 448 -16.76 21.37 -1.01
N ARG A 449 -16.87 22.35 -0.10
CA ARG A 449 -15.69 23.02 0.48
C ARG A 449 -14.79 22.03 1.23
N ALA A 450 -15.39 21.08 1.95
CA ALA A 450 -14.63 20.05 2.66
C ALA A 450 -13.80 19.21 1.69
N VAL A 451 -14.32 18.81 0.52
CA VAL A 451 -13.52 18.10 -0.50
C VAL A 451 -12.31 18.92 -0.96
N GLY A 452 -12.49 20.23 -1.20
CA GLY A 452 -11.39 21.11 -1.56
C GLY A 452 -10.31 21.16 -0.49
N TRP A 453 -10.71 21.24 0.78
CA TRP A 453 -9.77 21.16 1.91
C TRP A 453 -9.11 19.77 2.00
N THR A 454 -9.84 18.68 1.79
CA THR A 454 -9.28 17.33 1.73
C THR A 454 -8.17 17.24 0.69
N LEU A 455 -8.42 17.71 -0.53
CA LEU A 455 -7.43 17.72 -1.62
C LEU A 455 -6.19 18.56 -1.26
N PHE A 456 -6.39 19.73 -0.64
CA PHE A 456 -5.28 20.55 -0.15
C PHE A 456 -4.43 19.81 0.90
N PHE A 457 -5.07 19.17 1.87
CA PHE A 457 -4.36 18.46 2.94
C PHE A 457 -3.65 17.19 2.45
N ILE A 458 -4.22 16.49 1.48
CA ILE A 458 -3.58 15.35 0.80
C ILE A 458 -2.40 15.83 -0.05
N SER A 459 -2.52 16.96 -0.74
CA SER A 459 -1.45 17.45 -1.62
C SER A 459 -0.18 17.80 -0.86
N LEU A 460 -0.28 18.36 0.36
CA LEU A 460 0.88 18.60 1.24
C LEU A 460 1.69 17.31 1.47
N PHE A 461 0.99 16.19 1.64
CA PHE A 461 1.60 14.89 1.83
C PHE A 461 2.15 14.31 0.52
N TYR A 462 1.36 14.32 -0.56
CA TYR A 462 1.73 13.75 -1.86
C TYR A 462 2.85 14.50 -2.57
N LEU A 463 3.06 15.78 -2.27
CA LEU A 463 4.22 16.52 -2.76
C LEU A 463 5.50 16.19 -1.96
N SER A 464 5.36 15.72 -0.73
CA SER A 464 6.49 15.44 0.16
C SER A 464 7.00 13.99 0.04
N VAL A 465 6.11 13.03 -0.23
CA VAL A 465 6.47 11.61 -0.30
C VAL A 465 7.45 11.26 -1.45
N PRO A 466 7.27 11.72 -2.69
CA PRO A 466 8.27 11.51 -3.75
C PRO A 466 9.62 12.13 -3.42
N VAL A 467 9.60 13.31 -2.77
CA VAL A 467 10.80 13.99 -2.31
C VAL A 467 11.49 13.17 -1.23
N LEU A 468 10.75 12.60 -0.28
CA LEU A 468 11.33 11.70 0.72
C LEU A 468 11.99 10.48 0.06
N ALA A 469 11.29 9.81 -0.85
CA ALA A 469 11.79 8.61 -1.51
C ALA A 469 13.09 8.87 -2.28
N ILE A 470 13.17 10.00 -2.99
CA ILE A 470 14.39 10.36 -3.73
C ILE A 470 15.53 10.79 -2.81
N LEU A 471 15.24 11.49 -1.71
CA LEU A 471 16.25 11.86 -0.72
C LEU A 471 16.83 10.64 0.00
N VAL A 472 15.99 9.65 0.32
CA VAL A 472 16.46 8.38 0.91
C VAL A 472 17.34 7.63 -0.07
N LYS A 473 16.93 7.57 -1.35
CA LYS A 473 17.75 6.96 -2.41
C LYS A 473 19.09 7.66 -2.59
N LEU A 474 19.09 8.99 -2.60
CA LEU A 474 20.30 9.80 -2.64
C LEU A 474 21.23 9.47 -1.46
N ALA A 475 20.71 9.52 -0.23
CA ALA A 475 21.49 9.24 0.97
C ALA A 475 22.10 7.82 0.97
N LEU A 476 21.39 6.81 0.48
CA LEU A 476 21.92 5.46 0.38
C LEU A 476 23.01 5.34 -0.67
N MET A 477 22.80 5.89 -1.88
CA MET A 477 23.76 5.80 -2.98
C MET A 477 25.03 6.61 -2.74
N GLU A 478 24.94 7.71 -2.00
CA GLU A 478 26.11 8.50 -1.60
C GLU A 478 26.95 7.81 -0.51
N ASN A 479 26.31 7.09 0.42
CA ASN A 479 26.98 6.67 1.65
C ASN A 479 27.28 5.17 1.78
N LEU A 480 26.62 4.29 1.02
CA LEU A 480 26.74 2.84 1.21
C LEU A 480 27.73 2.14 0.26
N PRO A 481 27.68 2.34 -1.08
CA PRO A 481 28.51 1.56 -2.00
C PRO A 481 30.00 1.70 -1.70
N GLY A 482 30.70 0.57 -1.65
CA GLY A 482 32.14 0.49 -1.36
C GLY A 482 32.52 0.57 0.12
N ARG A 483 31.55 0.66 1.06
CA ARG A 483 31.86 0.58 2.50
C ARG A 483 32.23 -0.83 2.94
N SER A 484 33.11 -0.93 3.93
CA SER A 484 33.43 -2.20 4.56
C SER A 484 32.25 -2.75 5.36
N LEU A 485 31.95 -4.03 5.19
CA LEU A 485 30.94 -4.76 5.95
C LEU A 485 31.27 -4.86 7.45
N ALA A 486 32.54 -4.66 7.83
CA ALA A 486 32.95 -4.59 9.23
C ALA A 486 32.51 -3.29 9.93
N HIS A 487 32.20 -2.23 9.15
CA HIS A 487 31.85 -0.90 9.66
C HIS A 487 30.53 -0.43 9.04
N LEU A 488 29.50 -1.29 9.13
CA LEU A 488 28.15 -0.93 8.69
C LEU A 488 27.56 0.17 9.58
N PRO A 489 26.80 1.11 9.01
CA PRO A 489 26.01 2.07 9.78
C PRO A 489 25.13 1.38 10.82
N ASP A 490 25.01 1.98 12.01
CA ASP A 490 24.26 1.44 13.14
C ASP A 490 22.80 1.08 12.77
N TRP A 491 22.17 1.89 11.91
CA TRP A 491 20.80 1.64 11.46
C TRP A 491 20.68 0.31 10.71
N ILE A 492 21.66 -0.07 9.87
CA ILE A 492 21.60 -1.36 9.16
C ILE A 492 21.60 -2.50 10.16
N VAL A 493 22.47 -2.44 11.16
CA VAL A 493 22.59 -3.46 12.22
C VAL A 493 21.30 -3.55 13.03
N GLN A 494 20.73 -2.39 13.42
CA GLN A 494 19.48 -2.33 14.17
C GLN A 494 18.31 -2.93 13.37
N TRP A 495 18.16 -2.57 12.10
CA TRP A 495 17.08 -3.07 11.25
C TRP A 495 17.25 -4.55 10.86
N GLN A 496 18.47 -5.06 10.77
CA GLN A 496 18.74 -6.49 10.62
C GLN A 496 18.38 -7.29 11.88
N GLN A 497 18.69 -6.77 13.06
CA GLN A 497 18.39 -7.45 14.34
C GLN A 497 16.91 -7.37 14.73
N ALA A 498 16.22 -6.30 14.35
CA ALA A 498 14.82 -6.06 14.69
C ALA A 498 13.81 -6.88 13.87
N THR A 499 14.28 -7.74 12.97
CA THR A 499 13.40 -8.50 12.07
C THR A 499 13.52 -10.01 12.31
N PRO A 500 12.41 -10.79 12.24
CA PRO A 500 12.50 -12.25 12.24
C PRO A 500 13.48 -12.76 11.17
N PRO A 501 14.30 -13.79 11.46
CA PRO A 501 15.26 -14.34 10.50
C PRO A 501 14.63 -14.82 9.19
N THR A 502 13.33 -15.11 9.22
CA THR A 502 12.56 -15.63 8.08
C THR A 502 12.12 -14.56 7.08
N GLN A 503 12.09 -13.27 7.45
CA GLN A 503 11.64 -12.16 6.58
C GLN A 503 12.42 -10.87 6.83
N PRO A 504 13.76 -10.83 6.65
CA PRO A 504 14.58 -9.66 6.96
C PRO A 504 14.13 -8.43 6.16
N LEU A 505 13.96 -7.30 6.87
CA LEU A 505 13.55 -6.03 6.30
C LEU A 505 14.71 -5.43 5.47
N VAL A 506 15.95 -5.50 5.99
CA VAL A 506 17.20 -5.23 5.25
C VAL A 506 17.96 -6.54 5.14
N ARG A 507 18.43 -6.89 3.95
CA ARG A 507 19.40 -7.95 3.72
C ARG A 507 20.62 -7.38 3.01
N ILE A 508 21.80 -7.79 3.47
CA ILE A 508 23.08 -7.48 2.83
C ILE A 508 23.73 -8.82 2.51
N ASP A 509 24.00 -9.05 1.23
CA ASP A 509 24.71 -10.23 0.78
C ASP A 509 26.09 -9.84 0.25
N ASP A 510 27.12 -10.62 0.61
CA ASP A 510 28.48 -10.50 0.09
C ASP A 510 28.83 -11.76 -0.70
N LEU A 511 28.35 -11.82 -1.95
CA LEU A 511 28.65 -12.91 -2.87
C LEU A 511 30.09 -12.89 -3.40
N LEU A 512 30.77 -11.74 -3.33
CA LEU A 512 32.15 -11.61 -3.78
C LEU A 512 33.16 -12.00 -2.69
N HIS A 513 32.72 -12.04 -1.43
CA HIS A 513 33.57 -12.30 -0.26
C HIS A 513 34.74 -11.31 -0.17
N ASP A 514 34.55 -10.08 -0.65
CA ASP A 514 35.56 -9.03 -0.64
C ASP A 514 35.44 -8.10 0.59
N GLY A 515 34.43 -8.34 1.44
CA GLY A 515 34.20 -7.56 2.65
C GLY A 515 33.66 -6.15 2.36
N LEU A 516 33.22 -5.86 1.12
CA LEU A 516 32.69 -4.58 0.69
C LEU A 516 31.18 -4.68 0.39
N LEU A 517 30.47 -3.60 0.70
CA LEU A 517 29.06 -3.47 0.38
C LEU A 517 28.91 -2.96 -1.06
N HIS A 518 28.34 -3.80 -1.93
CA HIS A 518 27.90 -3.41 -3.27
C HIS A 518 26.39 -3.09 -3.25
N TRP A 519 25.94 -2.20 -4.12
CA TRP A 519 24.55 -1.85 -4.35
C TRP A 519 23.71 -3.08 -4.73
N ALA A 520 24.23 -3.95 -5.60
CA ALA A 520 23.60 -5.25 -5.90
C ALA A 520 23.42 -6.12 -4.63
N GLY A 521 24.34 -5.96 -3.68
CA GLY A 521 24.38 -6.59 -2.35
C GLY A 521 23.25 -6.17 -1.40
N LEU A 522 22.62 -5.02 -1.65
CA LEU A 522 21.65 -4.40 -0.75
C LEU A 522 20.22 -4.73 -1.20
N ALA A 523 19.49 -5.45 -0.35
CA ALA A 523 18.05 -5.64 -0.50
C ALA A 523 17.30 -5.00 0.67
N MET A 524 16.30 -4.18 0.36
CA MET A 524 15.46 -3.49 1.34
C MET A 524 13.99 -3.69 1.00
N GLN A 525 13.19 -4.00 2.02
CA GLN A 525 11.74 -4.06 1.85
C GLN A 525 11.16 -2.66 1.69
N PRO A 526 10.28 -2.41 0.71
CA PRO A 526 9.68 -1.09 0.48
C PRO A 526 9.06 -0.47 1.73
N ASP A 527 8.43 -1.29 2.57
CA ASP A 527 7.69 -0.83 3.74
C ASP A 527 8.59 -0.27 4.87
N MET A 528 9.93 -0.43 4.76
CA MET A 528 10.83 0.19 5.72
C MET A 528 11.22 1.62 5.38
N VAL A 529 11.15 1.99 4.09
CA VAL A 529 11.93 3.12 3.54
C VAL A 529 11.64 4.42 4.28
N VAL A 530 10.36 4.68 4.56
CA VAL A 530 9.94 5.89 5.31
C VAL A 530 10.31 5.83 6.77
N LEU A 531 10.13 4.66 7.37
CA LEU A 531 10.36 4.44 8.79
C LEU A 531 11.84 4.56 9.14
N ALA A 532 12.72 4.07 8.25
CA ALA A 532 14.17 4.17 8.36
C ALA A 532 14.74 5.50 7.82
N ALA A 533 13.96 6.30 7.09
CA ALA A 533 14.45 7.51 6.41
C ALA A 533 15.24 8.47 7.31
N PRO A 534 14.80 8.77 8.56
CA PRO A 534 15.57 9.64 9.44
C PRO A 534 16.93 9.05 9.77
N GLU A 535 17.01 7.76 10.09
CA GLU A 535 18.25 7.07 10.44
C GLU A 535 19.21 6.94 9.25
N ILE A 536 18.67 6.65 8.06
CA ILE A 536 19.43 6.63 6.81
C ILE A 536 20.08 7.99 6.54
N ALA A 537 19.36 9.08 6.85
CA ALA A 537 19.88 10.45 6.75
C ALA A 537 20.69 10.90 7.99
N GLY A 538 20.96 9.98 8.93
CA GLY A 538 21.72 10.19 10.16
C GLY A 538 21.05 11.13 11.17
N LEU A 539 19.74 11.37 11.07
CA LEU A 539 18.98 12.29 11.92
C LEU A 539 18.85 11.75 13.36
N PRO A 540 18.62 12.64 14.34
CA PRO A 540 18.37 12.22 15.73
C PRO A 540 17.18 11.27 15.82
N TYR A 541 17.24 10.33 16.76
CA TYR A 541 16.22 9.30 16.99
C TYR A 541 14.85 9.90 17.35
N VAL A 542 14.79 11.13 17.84
CA VAL A 542 13.52 11.88 17.99
C VAL A 542 12.77 12.04 16.68
N ILE A 543 13.45 12.21 15.55
CA ILE A 543 12.79 12.32 14.25
C ILE A 543 12.26 10.96 13.80
N THR A 544 13.00 9.88 14.09
CA THR A 544 12.52 8.51 13.94
C THR A 544 11.24 8.27 14.73
N GLY A 545 11.21 8.64 16.01
CA GLY A 545 10.02 8.53 16.87
C GLY A 545 8.84 9.36 16.36
N LEU A 546 9.10 10.55 15.82
CA LEU A 546 8.07 11.40 15.21
C LEU A 546 7.48 10.77 13.94
N ILE A 547 8.31 10.20 13.07
CA ILE A 547 7.85 9.45 11.88
C ILE A 547 7.05 8.22 12.26
N ALA A 548 7.50 7.46 13.26
CA ALA A 548 6.75 6.31 13.77
C ALA A 548 5.36 6.72 14.29
N ALA A 549 5.28 7.83 15.03
CA ALA A 549 4.02 8.39 15.49
C ALA A 549 3.10 8.82 14.32
N GLY A 550 3.67 9.43 13.28
CA GLY A 550 2.94 9.80 12.06
C GLY A 550 2.42 8.58 11.29
N ALA A 551 3.25 7.55 11.12
CA ALA A 551 2.87 6.30 10.47
C ALA A 551 1.77 5.58 11.24
N LEU A 552 1.85 5.56 12.57
CA LEU A 552 0.81 4.97 13.42
C LEU A 552 -0.48 5.79 13.35
N ALA A 553 -0.38 7.12 13.40
CA ALA A 553 -1.54 8.01 13.25
C ALA A 553 -2.29 7.76 11.92
N ALA A 554 -1.55 7.56 10.82
CA ALA A 554 -2.07 7.20 9.50
C ALA A 554 -2.76 5.82 9.49
N ALA A 555 -2.17 4.81 10.12
CA ALA A 555 -2.79 3.47 10.16
C ALA A 555 -4.06 3.45 11.04
N LEU A 556 -4.01 4.08 12.22
CA LEU A 556 -5.14 4.13 13.16
C LEU A 556 -6.31 4.96 12.62
N SER A 557 -6.05 6.08 11.93
CA SER A 557 -7.10 6.96 11.40
C SER A 557 -8.00 6.24 10.39
N THR A 558 -7.40 5.52 9.44
CA THR A 558 -8.14 4.75 8.43
C THR A 558 -8.82 3.53 9.06
N ALA A 559 -8.15 2.84 9.99
CA ALA A 559 -8.74 1.70 10.70
C ALA A 559 -10.01 2.11 11.48
N ASP A 560 -9.99 3.26 12.17
CA ASP A 560 -11.16 3.84 12.85
C ASP A 560 -12.32 4.08 11.86
N GLY A 561 -12.05 4.73 10.73
CA GLY A 561 -13.06 5.02 9.71
C GLY A 561 -13.69 3.76 9.10
N LEU A 562 -12.87 2.76 8.79
CA LEU A 562 -13.32 1.48 8.24
C LEU A 562 -14.14 0.68 9.25
N LEU A 563 -13.67 0.56 10.49
CA LEU A 563 -14.39 -0.13 11.56
C LEU A 563 -15.74 0.51 11.84
N LEU A 564 -15.77 1.84 11.95
CA LEU A 564 -17.01 2.57 12.14
C LEU A 564 -17.96 2.39 10.95
N THR A 565 -17.45 2.37 9.72
CA THR A 565 -18.24 2.12 8.51
C THR A 565 -18.88 0.74 8.56
N ILE A 566 -18.12 -0.31 8.85
CA ILE A 566 -18.63 -1.68 8.94
C ILE A 566 -19.64 -1.80 10.09
N ALA A 567 -19.32 -1.26 11.27
CA ALA A 567 -20.21 -1.29 12.43
C ALA A 567 -21.53 -0.52 12.19
N ASN A 568 -21.48 0.59 11.43
CA ASN A 568 -22.65 1.36 11.06
C ASN A 568 -23.51 0.61 10.04
N VAL A 569 -22.91 -0.01 9.03
CA VAL A 569 -23.62 -0.82 8.04
C VAL A 569 -24.29 -2.02 8.72
N LEU A 570 -23.60 -2.74 9.59
CA LEU A 570 -24.18 -3.88 10.30
C LEU A 570 -25.29 -3.45 11.28
N SER A 571 -25.10 -2.38 12.04
CA SER A 571 -26.10 -1.94 13.02
C SER A 571 -27.31 -1.23 12.40
N HIS A 572 -27.11 -0.44 11.35
CA HIS A 572 -28.17 0.33 10.70
C HIS A 572 -28.81 -0.41 9.52
N ASP A 573 -28.02 -0.87 8.55
CA ASP A 573 -28.53 -1.44 7.31
C ASP A 573 -28.96 -2.90 7.46
N VAL A 574 -28.26 -3.68 8.28
CA VAL A 574 -28.63 -5.07 8.54
C VAL A 574 -29.60 -5.16 9.71
N TYR A 575 -29.14 -4.83 10.91
CA TYR A 575 -29.95 -5.08 12.11
C TYR A 575 -31.20 -4.19 12.17
N PHE A 576 -31.06 -2.87 12.09
CA PHE A 576 -32.22 -1.99 12.23
C PHE A 576 -33.19 -2.05 11.05
N LYS A 577 -32.68 -2.10 9.81
CA LYS A 577 -33.53 -2.07 8.61
C LYS A 577 -34.09 -3.42 8.18
N LEU A 578 -33.37 -4.53 8.39
CA LEU A 578 -33.78 -5.86 7.91
C LEU A 578 -34.28 -6.77 9.04
N LEU A 579 -33.64 -6.77 10.21
CA LEU A 579 -33.94 -7.73 11.28
C LEU A 579 -34.92 -7.20 12.35
N ALA A 580 -34.73 -5.96 12.82
CA ALA A 580 -35.42 -5.45 14.02
C ALA A 580 -35.72 -3.94 13.95
N SER A 581 -36.76 -3.59 13.18
CA SER A 581 -37.18 -2.21 12.88
C SER A 581 -37.77 -1.41 14.05
N ARG A 582 -38.04 -2.05 15.19
CA ARG A 582 -38.62 -1.41 16.40
C ARG A 582 -37.62 -1.18 17.55
N THR A 583 -36.32 -1.21 17.27
CA THR A 583 -35.29 -1.10 18.32
C THR A 583 -35.01 0.33 18.77
N SER A 584 -34.83 0.53 20.08
CA SER A 584 -34.53 1.85 20.65
C SER A 584 -33.16 2.36 20.21
N ALA A 585 -33.01 3.69 20.11
CA ALA A 585 -31.75 4.32 19.71
C ALA A 585 -30.55 3.89 20.57
N HIS A 586 -30.77 3.69 21.88
CA HIS A 586 -29.75 3.22 22.81
C HIS A 586 -29.26 1.81 22.48
N ARG A 587 -30.19 0.85 22.22
CA ARG A 587 -29.83 -0.52 21.85
C ARG A 587 -29.06 -0.58 20.53
N ARG A 588 -29.40 0.29 19.57
CA ARG A 588 -28.68 0.39 18.29
C ARG A 588 -27.23 0.81 18.45
N VAL A 589 -26.98 1.81 19.30
CA VAL A 589 -25.61 2.27 19.61
C VAL A 589 -24.83 1.16 20.34
N MET A 590 -25.44 0.48 21.33
CA MET A 590 -24.79 -0.64 22.02
C MET A 590 -24.43 -1.79 21.06
N LEU A 591 -25.33 -2.16 20.16
CA LEU A 591 -25.05 -3.20 19.17
C LEU A 591 -23.92 -2.80 18.22
N SER A 592 -23.91 -1.55 17.74
CA SER A 592 -22.82 -1.02 16.92
C SER A 592 -21.46 -1.19 17.60
N LYS A 593 -21.38 -0.90 18.90
CA LYS A 593 -20.18 -1.06 19.71
C LYS A 593 -19.68 -2.51 19.82
N PHE A 594 -20.59 -3.47 20.04
CA PHE A 594 -20.23 -4.90 20.06
C PHE A 594 -19.76 -5.41 18.70
N LEU A 595 -20.46 -5.03 17.63
CA LEU A 595 -20.08 -5.39 16.27
C LEU A 595 -18.73 -4.80 15.88
N LEU A 596 -18.45 -3.57 16.31
CA LEU A 596 -17.16 -2.93 16.10
C LEU A 596 -16.03 -3.76 16.71
N LEU A 597 -16.17 -4.20 17.97
CA LEU A 597 -15.19 -5.07 18.63
C LEU A 597 -15.03 -6.42 17.90
N ALA A 598 -16.13 -7.06 17.49
CA ALA A 598 -16.07 -8.36 16.81
C ALA A 598 -15.34 -8.27 15.47
N VAL A 599 -15.61 -7.22 14.67
CA VAL A 599 -14.93 -6.98 13.39
C VAL A 599 -13.45 -6.66 13.60
N ALA A 600 -13.14 -5.85 14.61
CA ALA A 600 -11.78 -5.53 15.02
C ALA A 600 -10.95 -6.78 15.33
N LEU A 601 -11.49 -7.69 16.15
CA LEU A 601 -10.82 -8.94 16.51
C LEU A 601 -10.66 -9.88 15.30
N ALA A 602 -11.67 -9.98 14.44
CA ALA A 602 -11.59 -10.80 13.23
C ALA A 602 -10.52 -10.28 12.25
N ALA A 603 -10.46 -8.96 12.07
CA ALA A 603 -9.45 -8.33 11.21
C ALA A 603 -8.05 -8.44 11.81
N ALA A 604 -7.90 -8.33 13.14
CA ALA A 604 -6.64 -8.53 13.84
C ALA A 604 -6.12 -9.97 13.71
N TRP A 605 -6.99 -10.96 13.88
CA TRP A 605 -6.63 -12.37 13.65
C TRP A 605 -6.16 -12.59 12.21
N LEU A 606 -6.92 -12.10 11.23
CA LEU A 606 -6.57 -12.27 9.82
C LEU A 606 -5.28 -11.51 9.43
N ALA A 607 -5.03 -10.36 10.05
CA ALA A 607 -3.79 -9.61 9.88
C ALA A 607 -2.58 -10.36 10.47
N SER A 608 -2.75 -11.05 11.61
CA SER A 608 -1.65 -11.79 12.26
C SER A 608 -1.18 -13.01 11.48
N VAL A 609 -2.05 -13.62 10.67
CA VAL A 609 -1.73 -14.81 9.88
C VAL A 609 -1.29 -14.50 8.44
N ASN A 610 -1.50 -13.27 7.97
CA ASN A 610 -1.15 -12.84 6.62
C ASN A 610 0.00 -11.83 6.66
N GLY A 611 1.15 -12.16 6.06
CA GLY A 611 2.28 -11.23 5.85
C GLY A 611 2.26 -10.57 4.46
N GLY A 612 1.07 -10.23 3.94
CA GLY A 612 0.90 -9.73 2.58
C GLY A 612 1.39 -8.29 2.39
N ASN A 613 1.75 -7.94 1.15
CA ASN A 613 2.13 -6.57 0.78
C ASN A 613 0.94 -5.61 0.99
N ILE A 614 1.14 -4.55 1.79
CA ILE A 614 0.09 -3.59 2.16
C ILE A 614 -0.54 -2.95 0.91
N LEU A 615 0.27 -2.52 -0.07
CA LEU A 615 -0.24 -1.89 -1.30
C LEU A 615 -1.06 -2.85 -2.14
N PHE A 616 -0.70 -4.13 -2.20
CA PHE A 616 -1.49 -5.13 -2.92
C PHE A 616 -2.88 -5.29 -2.31
N ILE A 617 -2.96 -5.49 -0.99
CA ILE A 617 -4.24 -5.68 -0.27
C ILE A 617 -5.13 -4.44 -0.47
N VAL A 618 -4.52 -3.26 -0.49
CA VAL A 618 -5.21 -1.99 -0.72
C VAL A 618 -5.68 -1.87 -2.16
N GLY A 619 -4.85 -2.19 -3.15
CA GLY A 619 -5.27 -2.27 -4.55
C GLY A 619 -6.47 -3.20 -4.74
N ALA A 620 -6.45 -4.37 -4.10
CA ALA A 620 -7.57 -5.31 -4.11
C ALA A 620 -8.84 -4.72 -3.48
N ALA A 621 -8.74 -4.07 -2.32
CA ALA A 621 -9.87 -3.39 -1.68
C ALA A 621 -10.49 -2.29 -2.57
N PHE A 622 -9.65 -1.52 -3.25
CA PHE A 622 -10.09 -0.48 -4.18
C PHE A 622 -10.76 -1.06 -5.42
N SER A 623 -10.20 -2.14 -5.98
CA SER A 623 -10.79 -2.87 -7.09
C SER A 623 -12.17 -3.45 -6.75
N LEU A 624 -12.34 -3.96 -5.53
CA LEU A 624 -13.62 -4.44 -5.01
C LEU A 624 -14.63 -3.30 -4.84
N ALA A 625 -14.21 -2.17 -4.27
CA ALA A 625 -15.07 -0.99 -4.12
C ALA A 625 -15.47 -0.41 -5.49
N ALA A 626 -14.52 -0.30 -6.41
CA ALA A 626 -14.75 0.18 -7.77
C ALA A 626 -15.80 -0.70 -8.45
N SER A 627 -15.54 -2.01 -8.51
CA SER A 627 -16.39 -2.95 -9.26
C SER A 627 -17.76 -3.16 -8.62
N GLY A 628 -17.84 -3.17 -7.29
CA GLY A 628 -19.05 -3.49 -6.56
C GLY A 628 -19.98 -2.33 -6.25
N LEU A 629 -19.50 -1.08 -6.32
CA LEU A 629 -20.31 0.08 -5.93
C LEU A 629 -20.32 1.19 -6.99
N PHE A 630 -19.21 1.43 -7.70
CA PHE A 630 -19.08 2.61 -8.57
C PHE A 630 -20.12 2.66 -9.71
N PRO A 631 -20.37 1.59 -10.50
CA PRO A 631 -21.40 1.63 -11.56
C PRO A 631 -22.79 1.96 -11.02
N ALA A 632 -23.19 1.35 -9.91
CA ALA A 632 -24.50 1.57 -9.30
C ALA A 632 -24.64 2.98 -8.71
N LEU A 633 -23.58 3.53 -8.11
CA LEU A 633 -23.56 4.90 -7.60
C LEU A 633 -23.69 5.92 -8.74
N VAL A 634 -22.85 5.81 -9.77
CA VAL A 634 -22.84 6.76 -10.89
C VAL A 634 -24.14 6.69 -11.69
N LEU A 635 -24.56 5.50 -12.11
CA LEU A 635 -25.83 5.36 -12.84
C LEU A 635 -27.04 5.74 -11.97
N GLY A 636 -26.96 5.51 -10.66
CA GLY A 636 -27.98 5.95 -9.71
C GLY A 636 -28.13 7.47 -9.65
N VAL A 637 -27.03 8.21 -9.71
CA VAL A 637 -27.06 9.69 -9.66
C VAL A 637 -27.38 10.31 -11.02
N PHE A 638 -26.84 9.76 -12.11
CA PHE A 638 -26.82 10.45 -13.41
C PHE A 638 -27.79 9.88 -14.45
N TRP A 639 -28.31 8.65 -14.26
CA TRP A 639 -29.17 8.00 -15.25
C TRP A 639 -30.58 7.72 -14.72
N GLU A 640 -31.57 8.43 -15.28
CA GLU A 640 -32.99 8.30 -14.88
C GLU A 640 -33.57 6.92 -15.17
N ARG A 641 -33.02 6.18 -16.14
CA ARG A 641 -33.53 4.87 -16.57
C ARG A 641 -33.01 3.70 -15.73
N MET A 642 -32.01 3.93 -14.86
CA MET A 642 -31.40 2.89 -14.03
C MET A 642 -32.45 2.23 -13.11
N THR A 643 -32.68 0.93 -13.29
CA THR A 643 -33.69 0.16 -12.54
C THR A 643 -33.09 -0.54 -11.31
N ARG A 644 -33.96 -1.08 -10.46
CA ARG A 644 -33.56 -1.84 -9.26
C ARG A 644 -32.82 -3.13 -9.65
N ARG A 645 -33.32 -3.83 -10.67
CA ARG A 645 -32.69 -5.06 -11.21
C ARG A 645 -31.36 -4.72 -11.88
N GLY A 646 -31.31 -3.62 -12.63
CA GLY A 646 -30.07 -3.10 -13.20
C GLY A 646 -29.01 -2.81 -12.13
N ALA A 647 -29.40 -2.19 -11.01
CA ALA A 647 -28.48 -1.91 -9.91
C ALA A 647 -27.94 -3.19 -9.26
N VAL A 648 -28.79 -4.18 -8.98
CA VAL A 648 -28.35 -5.48 -8.44
C VAL A 648 -27.43 -6.19 -9.43
N ALA A 649 -27.82 -6.28 -10.70
CA ALA A 649 -27.04 -6.95 -11.72
C ALA A 649 -25.67 -6.29 -11.94
N ALA A 650 -25.61 -4.96 -11.93
CA ALA A 650 -24.35 -4.20 -12.03
C ALA A 650 -23.38 -4.54 -10.89
N MET A 651 -23.85 -4.47 -9.64
CA MET A 651 -23.01 -4.72 -8.46
C MET A 651 -22.54 -6.18 -8.39
N VAL A 652 -23.45 -7.13 -8.65
CA VAL A 652 -23.13 -8.56 -8.61
C VAL A 652 -22.16 -8.92 -9.73
N ALA A 653 -22.43 -8.54 -10.97
CA ALA A 653 -21.57 -8.87 -12.10
C ALA A 653 -20.17 -8.24 -11.94
N GLY A 654 -20.10 -6.97 -11.52
CA GLY A 654 -18.83 -6.30 -11.26
C GLY A 654 -18.02 -6.97 -10.16
N LEU A 655 -18.64 -7.31 -9.02
CA LEU A 655 -17.96 -8.02 -7.92
C LEU A 655 -17.48 -9.41 -8.34
N VAL A 656 -18.33 -10.18 -9.02
CA VAL A 656 -17.99 -11.55 -9.44
C VAL A 656 -16.78 -11.53 -10.36
N VAL A 657 -16.76 -10.66 -11.37
CA VAL A 657 -15.60 -10.54 -12.28
C VAL A 657 -14.35 -10.08 -11.54
N CYS A 658 -14.48 -9.10 -10.64
CA CYS A 658 -13.35 -8.61 -9.85
C CYS A 658 -12.76 -9.71 -8.95
N VAL A 659 -13.60 -10.45 -8.22
CA VAL A 659 -13.15 -11.52 -7.32
C VAL A 659 -12.58 -12.69 -8.12
N TYR A 660 -13.25 -13.10 -9.21
CA TYR A 660 -12.76 -14.14 -10.09
C TYR A 660 -11.35 -13.81 -10.60
N TYR A 661 -11.16 -12.60 -11.11
CA TYR A 661 -9.86 -12.16 -11.61
C TYR A 661 -8.80 -12.10 -10.50
N LEU A 662 -9.15 -11.57 -9.31
CA LEU A 662 -8.23 -11.52 -8.17
C LEU A 662 -7.75 -12.92 -7.78
N CYS A 663 -8.65 -13.91 -7.73
CA CYS A 663 -8.30 -15.31 -7.44
C CYS A 663 -7.46 -15.94 -8.56
N ARG A 664 -7.76 -15.64 -9.82
CA ARG A 664 -7.06 -16.19 -10.99
C ARG A 664 -5.66 -15.61 -11.18
N ALA A 665 -5.49 -14.31 -10.92
CA ALA A 665 -4.26 -13.57 -11.19
C ALA A 665 -3.29 -13.56 -10.01
N HIS A 666 -3.77 -13.64 -8.76
CA HIS A 666 -2.87 -13.68 -7.60
C HIS A 666 -2.33 -15.09 -7.40
N PRO A 667 -0.99 -15.30 -7.42
CA PRO A 667 -0.42 -16.64 -7.34
C PRO A 667 -0.88 -17.42 -6.12
N GLY A 668 -0.90 -16.81 -4.92
CA GLY A 668 -1.32 -17.50 -3.71
C GLY A 668 -2.77 -18.01 -3.73
N PHE A 669 -3.68 -17.28 -4.42
CA PHE A 669 -5.07 -17.70 -4.51
C PHE A 669 -5.29 -18.72 -5.62
N ALA A 670 -4.62 -18.56 -6.76
CA ALA A 670 -4.71 -19.51 -7.87
C ALA A 670 -4.23 -20.90 -7.43
N HIS A 671 -3.08 -20.99 -6.74
CA HIS A 671 -2.59 -22.26 -6.21
C HIS A 671 -3.51 -22.86 -5.14
N ALA A 672 -4.13 -22.03 -4.29
CA ALA A 672 -5.11 -22.51 -3.30
C ALA A 672 -6.40 -23.07 -3.94
N MET A 673 -6.62 -22.81 -5.24
CA MET A 673 -7.74 -23.30 -6.02
C MET A 673 -7.32 -24.32 -7.09
N ASP A 674 -6.07 -24.82 -7.05
CA ASP A 674 -5.49 -25.71 -8.06
C ASP A 674 -5.54 -25.14 -9.51
N LEU A 675 -5.38 -23.81 -9.64
CA LEU A 675 -5.34 -23.08 -10.91
C LEU A 675 -3.93 -22.56 -11.21
N THR A 676 -3.50 -22.60 -12.48
CA THR A 676 -2.22 -22.06 -12.95
C THR A 676 -2.28 -20.54 -13.06
N PRO A 677 -1.62 -19.70 -12.24
CA PRO A 677 -1.84 -18.25 -12.21
C PRO A 677 -1.85 -17.60 -13.61
N ASP A 678 -2.87 -16.79 -13.91
CA ASP A 678 -3.04 -16.18 -15.23
C ASP A 678 -3.48 -14.71 -15.09
N THR A 679 -2.75 -13.85 -15.79
CA THR A 679 -2.98 -12.41 -15.82
C THR A 679 -3.49 -12.00 -17.20
N TRP A 680 -4.78 -11.67 -17.28
CA TRP A 680 -5.35 -11.11 -18.50
C TRP A 680 -4.62 -9.84 -18.93
N PHE A 681 -4.08 -9.84 -20.15
CA PHE A 681 -3.32 -8.72 -20.72
C PHE A 681 -2.11 -8.27 -19.89
N GLY A 682 -1.59 -9.14 -19.02
CA GLY A 682 -0.49 -8.82 -18.11
C GLY A 682 -0.86 -7.85 -16.98
N VAL A 683 -2.15 -7.64 -16.71
CA VAL A 683 -2.61 -6.75 -15.63
C VAL A 683 -2.37 -7.41 -14.27
N ALA A 684 -1.86 -6.63 -13.31
CA ALA A 684 -1.62 -7.10 -11.95
C ALA A 684 -2.94 -7.32 -11.20
N ALA A 685 -2.97 -8.35 -10.33
CA ALA A 685 -4.17 -8.73 -9.58
C ALA A 685 -4.76 -7.56 -8.75
N GLY A 686 -3.93 -6.67 -8.21
CA GLY A 686 -4.38 -5.49 -7.46
C GLY A 686 -5.21 -4.49 -8.28
N SER A 687 -5.14 -4.57 -9.61
CA SER A 687 -5.85 -3.70 -10.57
C SER A 687 -7.09 -4.37 -11.19
N ALA A 688 -7.67 -5.38 -10.51
CA ALA A 688 -8.86 -6.12 -10.96
C ALA A 688 -10.07 -5.23 -11.30
N GLY A 689 -10.13 -4.01 -10.73
CA GLY A 689 -11.19 -3.04 -10.96
C GLY A 689 -11.36 -2.65 -12.42
N VAL A 690 -10.29 -2.71 -13.23
CA VAL A 690 -10.32 -2.41 -14.66
C VAL A 690 -11.24 -3.35 -15.45
N PHE A 691 -11.49 -4.56 -14.95
CA PHE A 691 -12.37 -5.54 -15.58
C PHE A 691 -13.79 -5.52 -14.98
N GLY A 692 -13.89 -5.47 -13.65
CA GLY A 692 -15.19 -5.50 -12.97
C GLY A 692 -16.03 -4.25 -13.23
N VAL A 693 -15.42 -3.06 -13.32
CA VAL A 693 -16.17 -1.82 -13.54
C VAL A 693 -16.87 -1.76 -14.90
N PRO A 694 -16.20 -1.99 -16.05
CA PRO A 694 -16.87 -2.01 -17.35
C PRO A 694 -17.99 -3.03 -17.42
N VAL A 695 -17.79 -4.23 -16.87
CA VAL A 695 -18.83 -5.27 -16.82
C VAL A 695 -20.02 -4.80 -15.99
N GLY A 696 -19.79 -4.19 -14.82
CA GLY A 696 -20.87 -3.65 -13.99
C GLY A 696 -21.68 -2.56 -14.71
N PHE A 697 -21.02 -1.66 -15.46
CA PHE A 697 -21.72 -0.69 -16.31
C PHE A 697 -22.52 -1.36 -17.42
N ALA A 698 -21.90 -2.24 -18.19
CA ALA A 698 -22.53 -2.91 -19.33
C ALA A 698 -23.75 -3.73 -18.91
N VAL A 699 -23.61 -4.57 -17.87
CA VAL A 699 -24.70 -5.39 -17.34
C VAL A 699 -25.78 -4.51 -16.70
N GLY A 700 -25.42 -3.48 -15.96
CA GLY A 700 -26.37 -2.56 -15.35
C GLY A 700 -27.22 -1.79 -16.36
N ILE A 701 -26.59 -1.33 -17.44
CA ILE A 701 -27.26 -0.65 -18.56
C ILE A 701 -28.17 -1.63 -19.28
N ALA A 702 -27.66 -2.79 -19.72
CA ALA A 702 -28.44 -3.79 -20.42
C ALA A 702 -29.66 -4.25 -19.60
N ALA A 703 -29.45 -4.66 -18.35
CA ALA A 703 -30.52 -5.09 -17.47
C ALA A 703 -31.56 -3.99 -17.21
N SER A 704 -31.16 -2.72 -17.13
CA SER A 704 -32.10 -1.60 -16.98
C SER A 704 -32.91 -1.34 -18.25
N LEU A 705 -32.32 -1.52 -19.44
CA LEU A 705 -33.01 -1.33 -20.72
C LEU A 705 -34.05 -2.44 -20.96
N PHE A 706 -33.74 -3.67 -20.59
CA PHE A 706 -34.65 -4.82 -20.70
C PHE A 706 -35.69 -4.89 -19.56
N ASP A 707 -35.51 -4.13 -18.49
CA ASP A 707 -36.45 -4.07 -17.36
C ASP A 707 -37.46 -2.94 -17.50
N THR A 708 -38.53 -3.02 -16.71
CA THR A 708 -39.58 -2.00 -16.67
C THR A 708 -39.03 -0.62 -16.28
N PRO A 709 -39.46 0.47 -16.95
CA PRO A 709 -39.08 1.84 -16.57
C PRO A 709 -39.30 2.14 -15.08
N PRO A 710 -38.35 2.82 -14.40
CA PRO A 710 -38.57 3.29 -13.05
C PRO A 710 -39.80 4.21 -12.98
N SER A 711 -40.52 4.19 -11.84
CA SER A 711 -41.67 5.07 -11.63
C SER A 711 -41.30 6.55 -11.73
N GLU A 712 -42.28 7.41 -12.00
CA GLU A 712 -42.04 8.85 -12.15
C GLU A 712 -41.48 9.47 -10.87
N VAL A 713 -41.92 9.01 -9.70
CA VAL A 713 -41.36 9.39 -8.39
C VAL A 713 -39.86 9.11 -8.34
N MET A 714 -39.42 7.98 -8.89
CA MET A 714 -38.02 7.59 -8.89
C MET A 714 -37.18 8.45 -9.84
N ARG A 715 -37.70 8.73 -11.05
CA ARG A 715 -37.07 9.63 -12.02
C ARG A 715 -36.96 11.05 -11.48
N ASN A 716 -38.02 11.54 -10.84
CA ASN A 716 -38.04 12.86 -10.21
C ASN A 716 -37.06 12.96 -9.04
N ARG A 717 -36.81 11.87 -8.30
CA ARG A 717 -35.76 11.82 -7.28
C ARG A 717 -34.37 12.06 -7.88
N VAL A 718 -34.08 11.50 -9.06
CA VAL A 718 -32.83 11.74 -9.82
C VAL A 718 -32.72 13.19 -10.28
N ARG A 719 -33.81 13.76 -10.82
CA ARG A 719 -33.85 15.17 -11.21
C ARG A 719 -33.62 16.09 -10.02
N TRP A 720 -34.30 15.84 -8.90
CA TRP A 720 -34.19 16.61 -7.66
C TRP A 720 -32.77 16.56 -7.07
N MET A 721 -32.11 15.39 -7.08
CA MET A 721 -30.73 15.29 -6.62
C MET A 721 -29.78 16.19 -7.40
N ARG A 722 -30.00 16.32 -8.72
CA ARG A 722 -29.16 17.10 -9.63
C ARG A 722 -29.45 18.61 -9.62
N LEU A 723 -30.53 19.05 -8.96
CA LEU A 723 -30.75 20.48 -8.75
C LEU A 723 -29.67 21.06 -7.81
N PRO A 724 -29.13 22.24 -8.12
CA PRO A 724 -28.05 22.87 -7.36
C PRO A 724 -28.39 23.15 -5.90
#